data_AF-A0AA39V5S7-F1
#
_entry.id   AF-A0AA39V5S7-F1
#
_cell.length_a   1.000
_cell.length_b   1.000
_cell.length_c   1.000
_cell.angle_alpha   90.00
_cell.angle_beta   90.00
_cell.angle_gamma   90.00
#
_symmetry.space_group_name_H-M   'P 1'
#
loop_
_entity.id
_entity.type
_entity.pdbx_description
1 polymer ?
#
loop_
_entity_poly.entity_id
_entity_poly.type
_entity_poly.pdbx_seq_one_letter_code
_entity_poly.pdbx_strand_id
1 'polypeptide(L)'
;MAGEAPDPKTFESWEEAFQYPIPAVRGMERMLRRDIDSNREKLRTLVGASYRDLLGTAESIIEMDGEMHDVEAYIGEIGQRCNTRLLEKKGVNLRSWTGKIEAPDSAHYAFASQLYVLRSCPDVMSRILKHGSSVLLAAKVLVISRLLHTRLSQSPTPPQYLESLRIRLGSLRRRLLGRIDRRFKTLELSAEAQVEAMCAFSLATSSSPKDVLRHYHHIRLEAISEKVEQGASDHENMLLALGIYVKTLRDTRAVVPGQLAYALERLKSVSLFKSKEVYSLMELNLDVHGRWIGDDIKTFTPYIRHDDLSKAEVEISLKQWAKRAFSAFLDGLRNRILDIQDPLVLLQLRKEVLELWLSNRQNSMGIDSTETIDGLRDVFNSQATRIIESRAAILADIGLMVKQILRNWRSDTSALTPSLWELSMSSRDMANVGKAFKENLMTCAIGKNEPLSTVSQRYTIFLERIEAVEEMIRNIRQTKWVDEADDVDDEEDPLDNKQVLLSEDDPGQLQERLNNALHKAYADLQDVLIRLHPHNDDANCGQQSSFLVRIWRELRQRLPKSYQCKDLGLISIPALQRMVIDEALRTPLERCTKRIARTSLRKSLRERLLWEGDPELPVLPSAWTYQFLLDVVSSMGHYGSDLWTAQATNGLKRGLITSIESILRWRQEAKTNGHANGKDGDAETRVLENDDVVNGEKHEQGEQEGKISSTKKANGELANGEPADHKEEQKDNRIQRLFDIFYLIDATAVKELDRADNGLISLQDSLIEDLALDTQSVERMKTNAQEYWKRTSLLFALLA
;
A
#
# COMPACT_ATOMS: atom_id res chain seq x y z
N MET A 1 76.57 -10.13 113.10
CA MET A 1 76.23 -9.63 111.74
C MET A 1 76.74 -10.64 110.73
N ALA A 2 76.05 -10.83 109.62
CA ALA A 2 76.47 -11.80 108.60
C ALA A 2 77.65 -11.24 107.81
N GLY A 3 78.83 -11.85 107.96
CA GLY A 3 79.83 -11.81 106.90
C GLY A 3 79.37 -12.72 105.77
N GLU A 4 79.55 -12.28 104.53
CA GLU A 4 79.23 -13.07 103.34
C GLU A 4 79.93 -14.43 103.39
N ALA A 5 79.25 -15.49 102.94
CA ALA A 5 79.91 -16.78 102.75
C ALA A 5 80.93 -16.61 101.61
N PRO A 6 82.23 -16.83 101.87
CA PRO A 6 83.27 -16.53 100.88
C PRO A 6 83.13 -17.41 99.63
N ASP A 7 83.46 -16.86 98.47
CA ASP A 7 83.34 -17.57 97.19
C ASP A 7 84.31 -18.77 97.19
N PRO A 8 83.83 -20.01 96.93
CA PRO A 8 84.70 -21.19 96.89
C PRO A 8 85.89 -21.10 95.93
N LYS A 9 85.88 -20.18 94.96
CA LYS A 9 86.95 -20.02 93.96
C LYS A 9 88.18 -19.25 94.44
N THR A 10 88.14 -18.62 95.61
CA THR A 10 89.27 -17.86 96.17
C THR A 10 90.16 -18.66 97.13
N PHE A 11 89.89 -19.95 97.33
CA PHE A 11 90.67 -20.82 98.23
C PHE A 11 91.68 -21.65 97.45
N GLU A 12 92.94 -21.64 97.90
CA GLU A 12 94.02 -22.45 97.30
C GLU A 12 94.05 -23.86 97.89
N SER A 13 93.57 -24.04 99.12
CA SER A 13 93.42 -25.34 99.78
C SER A 13 91.99 -25.56 100.28
N TRP A 14 91.51 -26.79 100.17
CA TRP A 14 90.21 -27.20 100.73
C TRP A 14 90.14 -27.04 102.26
N GLU A 15 91.29 -26.99 102.93
CA GLU A 15 91.42 -26.83 104.39
C GLU A 15 91.06 -25.41 104.84
N GLU A 16 91.26 -24.39 103.98
CA GLU A 16 90.94 -22.99 104.28
C GLU A 16 89.43 -22.77 104.45
N ALA A 17 88.60 -23.55 103.73
CA ALA A 17 87.15 -23.52 103.89
C ALA A 17 86.71 -23.88 105.32
N PHE A 18 87.46 -24.73 106.03
CA PHE A 18 87.15 -25.16 107.41
C PHE A 18 87.56 -24.15 108.49
N GLN A 19 88.25 -23.05 108.13
CA GLN A 19 88.51 -21.94 109.05
C GLN A 19 87.26 -21.06 109.26
N TYR A 20 86.26 -21.18 108.40
CA TYR A 20 84.98 -20.48 108.50
C TYR A 20 83.95 -21.30 109.29
N PRO A 21 82.99 -20.64 109.97
CA PRO A 21 82.00 -21.35 110.80
C PRO A 21 81.15 -22.30 109.94
N ILE A 22 80.80 -23.47 110.50
CA ILE A 22 80.12 -24.59 109.83
C ILE A 22 78.93 -24.19 108.92
N PRO A 23 78.07 -23.20 109.26
CA PRO A 23 77.01 -22.74 108.35
C PRO A 23 77.51 -22.16 107.02
N ALA A 24 78.66 -21.46 107.03
CA ALA A 24 79.28 -20.92 105.81
C ALA A 24 79.82 -22.06 104.92
N VAL A 25 80.47 -23.06 105.52
CA VAL A 25 80.97 -24.26 104.81
C VAL A 25 79.82 -25.03 104.12
N ARG A 26 78.68 -25.19 104.81
CA ARG A 26 77.46 -25.79 104.21
C ARG A 26 76.75 -24.90 103.18
N GLY A 27 77.05 -23.60 103.14
CA GLY A 27 76.65 -22.71 102.05
C GLY A 27 77.53 -22.93 100.83
N MET A 28 78.85 -22.90 101.05
CA MET A 28 79.89 -23.13 100.06
C MET A 28 79.76 -24.49 99.36
N GLU A 29 79.50 -25.58 100.10
CA GLU A 29 79.29 -26.92 99.52
C GLU A 29 78.13 -26.95 98.51
N ARG A 30 76.99 -26.32 98.85
CA ARG A 30 75.83 -26.27 97.96
C ARG A 30 76.07 -25.39 96.74
N MET A 31 76.84 -24.30 96.90
CA MET A 31 77.26 -23.46 95.79
C MET A 31 78.20 -24.21 94.84
N LEU A 32 79.20 -24.92 95.38
CA LEU A 32 80.12 -25.78 94.63
C LEU A 32 79.40 -26.86 93.83
N ARG A 33 78.46 -27.60 94.45
CA ARG A 33 77.67 -28.63 93.74
C ARG A 33 76.89 -28.04 92.56
N ARG A 34 76.23 -26.88 92.75
CA ARG A 34 75.50 -26.20 91.69
C ARG A 34 76.42 -25.71 90.55
N ASP A 35 77.60 -25.21 90.89
CA ASP A 35 78.59 -24.76 89.90
C ASP A 35 79.21 -25.95 89.14
N ILE A 36 79.41 -27.10 89.79
CA ILE A 36 79.84 -28.36 89.13
C ILE A 36 78.77 -28.82 88.13
N ASP A 37 77.50 -28.88 88.53
CA ASP A 37 76.42 -29.30 87.63
C ASP A 37 76.23 -28.31 86.45
N SER A 38 76.35 -27.00 86.71
CA SER A 38 76.34 -25.96 85.66
C SER A 38 77.51 -26.12 84.69
N ASN A 39 78.73 -26.35 85.19
CA ASN A 39 79.90 -26.55 84.34
C ASN A 39 79.83 -27.88 83.58
N ARG A 40 79.22 -28.93 84.16
CA ARG A 40 79.00 -30.21 83.47
C ARG A 40 78.05 -30.07 82.29
N GLU A 41 76.94 -29.35 82.42
CA GLU A 41 76.03 -29.14 81.29
C GLU A 41 76.61 -28.16 80.25
N LYS A 42 77.38 -27.14 80.68
CA LYS A 42 78.15 -26.28 79.75
C LYS A 42 79.19 -27.08 78.97
N LEU A 43 79.93 -27.99 79.59
CA LEU A 43 80.87 -28.86 78.88
C LEU A 43 80.13 -29.83 77.94
N ARG A 44 78.99 -30.39 78.36
CA ARG A 44 78.20 -31.30 77.53
C ARG A 44 77.64 -30.63 76.27
N THR A 45 77.20 -29.38 76.39
CA THR A 45 76.71 -28.57 75.27
C THR A 45 77.86 -28.06 74.40
N LEU A 46 78.91 -27.49 74.98
CA LEU A 46 80.01 -26.87 74.24
C LEU A 46 80.91 -27.91 73.54
N VAL A 47 81.26 -29.01 74.21
CA VAL A 47 82.00 -30.12 73.57
C VAL A 47 81.10 -30.90 72.62
N GLY A 48 79.83 -31.12 72.96
CA GLY A 48 78.87 -31.85 72.12
C GLY A 48 78.49 -31.12 70.82
N ALA A 49 78.46 -29.78 70.83
CA ALA A 49 78.33 -28.96 69.63
C ALA A 49 79.66 -28.90 68.86
N SER A 50 80.77 -28.55 69.52
CA SER A 50 82.10 -28.44 68.89
C SER A 50 82.53 -29.72 68.17
N TYR A 51 82.28 -30.90 68.73
CA TYR A 51 82.64 -32.17 68.07
C TYR A 51 81.74 -32.49 66.87
N ARG A 52 80.48 -32.04 66.89
CA ARG A 52 79.57 -32.13 65.72
C ARG A 52 79.99 -31.17 64.62
N ASP A 53 80.29 -29.92 64.97
CA ASP A 53 80.73 -28.91 64.01
C ASP A 53 82.06 -29.33 63.36
N LEU A 54 83.01 -29.86 64.14
CA LEU A 54 84.27 -30.40 63.61
C LEU A 54 84.05 -31.60 62.67
N LEU A 55 83.16 -32.54 63.02
CA LEU A 55 82.79 -33.65 62.12
C LEU A 55 82.11 -33.14 60.84
N GLY A 56 81.17 -32.20 60.95
CA GLY A 56 80.52 -31.58 59.79
C GLY A 56 81.49 -30.82 58.89
N THR A 57 82.49 -30.14 59.46
CA THR A 57 83.56 -29.52 58.64
C THR A 57 84.45 -30.57 57.97
N ALA A 58 84.72 -31.70 58.61
CA ALA A 58 85.50 -32.78 58.01
C ALA A 58 84.74 -33.48 56.87
N GLU A 59 83.44 -33.75 57.05
CA GLU A 59 82.56 -34.28 56.00
C GLU A 59 82.45 -33.30 54.82
N SER A 60 82.27 -32.00 55.09
CA SER A 60 82.23 -30.96 54.06
C SER A 60 83.55 -30.83 53.28
N ILE A 61 84.71 -31.01 53.94
CA ILE A 61 86.01 -31.03 53.25
C ILE A 61 86.13 -32.24 52.30
N ILE A 62 85.61 -33.40 52.70
CA ILE A 62 85.62 -34.62 51.86
C ILE A 62 84.66 -34.45 50.66
N GLU A 63 83.49 -33.85 50.88
CA GLU A 63 82.53 -33.53 49.81
C GLU A 63 83.13 -32.53 48.81
N MET A 64 83.76 -31.45 49.30
CA MET A 64 84.46 -30.46 48.46
C MET A 64 85.64 -31.06 47.69
N ASP A 65 86.40 -32.01 48.26
CA ASP A 65 87.49 -32.69 47.54
C ASP A 65 86.95 -33.57 46.40
N GLY A 66 85.81 -34.24 46.62
CA GLY A 66 85.07 -34.96 45.57
C GLY A 66 84.59 -34.05 44.45
N GLU A 67 83.92 -32.94 44.79
CA GLU A 67 83.50 -31.92 43.81
C GLU A 67 84.70 -31.33 43.05
N MET A 68 85.84 -31.14 43.71
CA MET A 68 87.04 -30.58 43.08
C MET A 68 87.66 -31.56 42.07
N HIS A 69 87.66 -32.87 42.34
CA HIS A 69 88.06 -33.89 41.35
C HIS A 69 87.11 -33.93 40.14
N ASP A 70 85.80 -33.81 40.35
CA ASP A 70 84.83 -33.72 39.25
C ASP A 70 85.05 -32.45 38.41
N VAL A 71 85.30 -31.30 39.06
CA VAL A 71 85.64 -30.05 38.37
C VAL A 71 86.95 -30.17 37.59
N GLU A 72 87.99 -30.79 38.14
CA GLU A 72 89.23 -31.08 37.41
C GLU A 72 89.00 -32.01 36.21
N ALA A 73 88.17 -33.04 36.36
CA ALA A 73 87.79 -33.93 35.25
C ALA A 73 87.03 -33.19 34.14
N TYR A 74 86.06 -32.33 34.50
CA TYR A 74 85.35 -31.49 33.54
C TYR A 74 86.26 -30.46 32.87
N ILE A 75 87.15 -29.79 33.61
CA ILE A 75 88.13 -28.84 33.03
C ILE A 75 89.13 -29.57 32.13
N GLY A 76 89.56 -30.78 32.51
CA GLY A 76 90.39 -31.65 31.68
C GLY A 76 89.69 -32.05 30.38
N GLU A 77 88.43 -32.45 30.45
CA GLU A 77 87.62 -32.76 29.27
C GLU A 77 87.38 -31.52 28.38
N ILE A 78 87.06 -30.36 28.98
CA ILE A 78 86.94 -29.09 28.28
C ILE A 78 88.26 -28.75 27.59
N GLY A 79 89.41 -28.89 28.26
CA GLY A 79 90.74 -28.67 27.68
C GLY A 79 91.03 -29.59 26.48
N GLN A 80 90.68 -30.87 26.57
CA GLN A 80 90.82 -31.83 25.46
C GLN A 80 89.88 -31.49 24.29
N ARG A 81 88.61 -31.17 24.56
CA ARG A 81 87.61 -30.81 23.55
C ARG A 81 87.86 -29.44 22.91
N CYS A 82 88.47 -28.50 23.66
CA CYS A 82 88.84 -27.15 23.22
C CYS A 82 90.30 -27.04 22.76
N ASN A 83 90.92 -28.14 22.31
CA ASN A 83 92.24 -28.11 21.68
C ASN A 83 92.25 -27.11 20.52
N THR A 84 93.04 -26.04 20.67
CA THR A 84 93.07 -24.88 19.77
C THR A 84 93.31 -25.28 18.32
N ARG A 85 94.18 -26.26 18.06
CA ARG A 85 94.46 -26.78 16.72
C ARG A 85 93.28 -27.53 16.09
N LEU A 86 92.47 -28.24 16.89
CA LEU A 86 91.24 -28.88 16.40
C LEU A 86 90.15 -27.85 16.14
N LEU A 87 90.06 -26.81 16.98
CA LEU A 87 89.14 -25.69 16.82
C LEU A 87 89.49 -24.84 15.58
N GLU A 88 90.77 -24.52 15.37
CA GLU A 88 91.28 -23.88 14.16
C GLU A 88 91.03 -24.73 12.92
N LYS A 89 91.34 -26.03 12.95
CA LYS A 89 91.10 -26.93 11.81
C LYS A 89 89.61 -27.05 11.48
N LYS A 90 88.73 -27.15 12.49
CA LYS A 90 87.28 -27.09 12.30
C LYS A 90 86.84 -25.73 11.77
N GLY A 91 87.36 -24.62 12.28
CA GLY A 91 87.03 -23.25 11.86
C GLY A 91 87.55 -22.86 10.48
N VAL A 92 88.67 -23.43 10.03
CA VAL A 92 89.20 -23.31 8.66
C VAL A 92 88.37 -24.18 7.71
N ASN A 93 88.06 -25.43 8.09
CA ASN A 93 87.17 -26.27 7.30
C ASN A 93 85.79 -25.63 7.15
N LEU A 94 85.20 -25.11 8.24
CA LEU A 94 83.92 -24.39 8.25
C LEU A 94 83.99 -23.18 7.31
N ARG A 95 85.00 -22.30 7.44
CA ARG A 95 85.20 -21.14 6.55
C ARG A 95 85.40 -21.54 5.08
N SER A 96 86.06 -22.67 4.81
CA SER A 96 86.20 -23.20 3.45
C SER A 96 84.89 -23.76 2.89
N TRP A 97 84.03 -24.31 3.75
CA TRP A 97 82.72 -24.84 3.39
C TRP A 97 81.71 -23.72 3.16
N THR A 98 81.62 -22.76 4.08
CA THR A 98 80.75 -21.58 3.92
C THR A 98 81.20 -20.77 2.71
N GLY A 99 82.50 -20.47 2.57
CA GLY A 99 83.03 -19.74 1.41
C GLY A 99 82.79 -20.41 0.06
N LYS A 100 82.73 -21.75 -0.01
CA LYS A 100 82.37 -22.49 -1.24
C LYS A 100 80.87 -22.49 -1.53
N ILE A 101 80.02 -22.42 -0.51
CA ILE A 101 78.55 -22.40 -0.64
C ILE A 101 78.03 -20.97 -0.88
N GLU A 102 78.72 -19.95 -0.35
CA GLU A 102 78.22 -18.57 -0.28
C GLU A 102 78.59 -17.70 -1.48
N ALA A 103 79.65 -18.00 -2.23
CA ALA A 103 80.22 -17.05 -3.20
C ALA A 103 79.54 -17.05 -4.60
N PRO A 104 79.46 -18.16 -5.38
CA PRO A 104 78.81 -18.14 -6.70
C PRO A 104 77.33 -18.55 -6.67
N ASP A 105 77.01 -19.66 -5.99
CA ASP A 105 75.69 -20.30 -6.12
C ASP A 105 74.61 -19.65 -5.23
N SER A 106 75.01 -18.92 -4.18
CA SER A 106 74.09 -18.21 -3.28
C SER A 106 73.15 -17.25 -4.04
N ALA A 107 73.68 -16.53 -5.03
CA ALA A 107 72.88 -15.64 -5.89
C ALA A 107 71.90 -16.43 -6.78
N HIS A 108 72.32 -17.60 -7.31
CA HIS A 108 71.45 -18.48 -8.09
C HIS A 108 70.36 -19.12 -7.23
N TYR A 109 70.66 -19.57 -6.01
CA TYR A 109 69.66 -20.10 -5.08
C TYR A 109 68.69 -19.02 -4.61
N ALA A 110 69.16 -17.80 -4.31
CA ALA A 110 68.32 -16.66 -3.98
C ALA A 110 67.38 -16.27 -5.13
N PHE A 111 67.89 -16.24 -6.36
CA PHE A 111 67.07 -15.98 -7.54
C PHE A 111 66.04 -17.08 -7.77
N ALA A 112 66.45 -18.35 -7.71
CA ALA A 112 65.57 -19.51 -7.91
C ALA A 112 64.47 -19.60 -6.83
N SER A 113 64.80 -19.35 -5.56
CA SER A 113 63.83 -19.35 -4.46
C SER A 113 62.84 -18.19 -4.58
N GLN A 114 63.30 -16.99 -4.91
CA GLN A 114 62.43 -15.83 -5.10
C GLN A 114 61.50 -16.01 -6.30
N LEU A 115 62.00 -16.60 -7.40
CA LEU A 115 61.21 -16.97 -8.57
C LEU A 115 60.20 -18.09 -8.26
N TYR A 116 60.57 -19.09 -7.45
CA TYR A 116 59.66 -20.15 -7.00
C TYR A 116 58.52 -19.57 -6.16
N VAL A 117 58.82 -18.78 -5.12
CA VAL A 117 57.80 -18.15 -4.27
C VAL A 117 56.88 -17.26 -5.10
N LEU A 118 57.43 -16.46 -6.04
CA LEU A 118 56.64 -15.64 -6.95
C LEU A 118 55.75 -16.49 -7.88
N ARG A 119 56.22 -17.64 -8.36
CA ARG A 119 55.42 -18.58 -9.18
C ARG A 119 54.28 -19.19 -8.37
N SER A 120 54.48 -19.51 -7.09
CA SER A 120 53.43 -20.04 -6.21
C SER A 120 52.38 -18.99 -5.82
N CYS A 121 52.75 -17.71 -5.69
CA CYS A 121 51.82 -16.64 -5.26
C CYS A 121 50.50 -16.59 -6.06
N PRO A 122 50.49 -16.59 -7.42
CA PRO A 122 49.25 -16.63 -8.21
C PRO A 122 48.33 -17.82 -7.94
N ASP A 123 48.89 -19.01 -7.68
CA ASP A 123 48.12 -20.22 -7.43
C ASP A 123 47.52 -20.21 -6.02
N VAL A 124 48.31 -19.78 -5.02
CA VAL A 124 47.85 -19.52 -3.64
C VAL A 124 46.73 -18.47 -3.62
N MET A 125 46.92 -17.32 -4.28
CA MET A 125 45.88 -16.30 -4.40
C MET A 125 44.64 -16.83 -5.12
N SER A 126 44.81 -17.62 -6.18
CA SER A 126 43.69 -18.23 -6.91
C SER A 126 42.86 -19.16 -6.02
N ARG A 127 43.52 -19.90 -5.12
CA ARG A 127 42.91 -20.79 -4.13
C ARG A 127 42.16 -19.99 -3.06
N ILE A 128 42.82 -19.03 -2.39
CA ILE A 128 42.22 -18.14 -1.37
C ILE A 128 40.96 -17.45 -1.93
N LEU A 129 41.05 -16.88 -3.14
CA LEU A 129 39.94 -16.21 -3.83
C LEU A 129 38.85 -17.16 -4.37
N LYS A 130 39.09 -18.47 -4.41
CA LYS A 130 38.06 -19.49 -4.73
C LYS A 130 37.31 -19.91 -3.48
N HIS A 131 38.01 -20.34 -2.43
CA HIS A 131 37.41 -20.89 -1.21
C HIS A 131 36.80 -19.84 -0.26
N GLY A 132 36.84 -18.54 -0.60
CA GLY A 132 36.20 -17.49 0.19
C GLY A 132 36.94 -17.12 1.49
N SER A 133 38.19 -17.57 1.61
CA SER A 133 39.10 -17.29 2.73
C SER A 133 39.44 -15.80 2.86
N SER A 134 40.20 -15.44 3.89
CA SER A 134 40.58 -14.05 4.21
C SER A 134 41.01 -13.24 2.98
N VAL A 135 40.32 -12.10 2.81
CA VAL A 135 40.57 -11.14 1.73
C VAL A 135 41.83 -10.33 2.05
N LEU A 136 42.09 -10.10 3.33
CA LEU A 136 43.34 -9.50 3.81
C LEU A 136 44.55 -10.38 3.50
N LEU A 137 44.45 -11.71 3.69
CA LEU A 137 45.53 -12.63 3.34
C LEU A 137 45.85 -12.61 1.84
N ALA A 138 44.83 -12.57 0.98
CA ALA A 138 45.02 -12.39 -0.46
C ALA A 138 45.74 -11.06 -0.80
N ALA A 139 45.42 -9.97 -0.09
CA ALA A 139 46.11 -8.69 -0.25
C ALA A 139 47.58 -8.74 0.23
N LYS A 140 47.87 -9.42 1.35
CA LYS A 140 49.25 -9.64 1.84
C LYS A 140 50.10 -10.40 0.80
N VAL A 141 49.58 -11.51 0.26
CA VAL A 141 50.26 -12.29 -0.79
C VAL A 141 50.43 -11.47 -2.08
N LEU A 142 49.46 -10.62 -2.44
CA LEU A 142 49.60 -9.70 -3.57
C LEU A 142 50.77 -8.73 -3.37
N VAL A 143 50.89 -8.10 -2.20
CA VAL A 143 51.99 -7.16 -1.92
C VAL A 143 53.35 -7.88 -1.95
N ILE A 144 53.43 -9.08 -1.36
CA ILE A 144 54.63 -9.94 -1.44
C ILE A 144 55.01 -10.24 -2.89
N SER A 145 54.05 -10.65 -3.72
CA SER A 145 54.28 -10.94 -5.14
C SER A 145 54.75 -9.69 -5.91
N ARG A 146 54.24 -8.49 -5.58
CA ARG A 146 54.70 -7.23 -6.16
C ARG A 146 56.15 -6.92 -5.80
N LEU A 147 56.55 -7.13 -4.54
CA LEU A 147 57.92 -6.89 -4.07
C LEU A 147 58.92 -7.85 -4.73
N LEU A 148 58.59 -9.15 -4.75
CA LEU A 148 59.40 -10.18 -5.42
C LEU A 148 59.52 -9.91 -6.92
N HIS A 149 58.41 -9.59 -7.60
CA HIS A 149 58.44 -9.22 -9.02
C HIS A 149 59.31 -7.98 -9.27
N THR A 150 59.18 -6.94 -8.45
CA THR A 150 59.99 -5.71 -8.58
C THR A 150 61.49 -6.03 -8.47
N ARG A 151 61.89 -6.81 -7.46
CA ARG A 151 63.30 -7.19 -7.27
C ARG A 151 63.84 -8.11 -8.37
N LEU A 152 63.07 -9.10 -8.80
CA LEU A 152 63.46 -9.98 -9.91
C LEU A 152 63.53 -9.21 -11.25
N SER A 153 62.67 -8.21 -11.47
CA SER A 153 62.72 -7.35 -12.67
C SER A 153 63.91 -6.37 -12.70
N GLN A 154 64.52 -6.09 -11.54
CA GLN A 154 65.74 -5.28 -11.41
C GLN A 154 67.03 -6.09 -11.54
N SER A 155 66.94 -7.42 -11.68
CA SER A 155 68.11 -8.27 -11.94
C SER A 155 68.64 -8.06 -13.38
N PRO A 156 69.95 -8.26 -13.65
CA PRO A 156 70.55 -7.96 -14.94
C PRO A 156 70.04 -8.85 -16.11
N THR A 157 69.38 -9.97 -15.81
CA THR A 157 68.84 -10.92 -16.81
C THR A 157 67.42 -11.35 -16.41
N PRO A 158 66.40 -10.49 -16.58
CA PRO A 158 65.03 -10.79 -16.17
C PRO A 158 64.39 -11.86 -17.07
N PRO A 159 63.84 -12.96 -16.53
CA PRO A 159 63.16 -13.99 -17.32
C PRO A 159 61.89 -13.45 -17.99
N GLN A 160 61.65 -13.81 -19.26
CA GLN A 160 60.42 -13.47 -19.99
C GLN A 160 59.14 -13.96 -19.27
N TYR A 161 59.24 -15.04 -18.48
CA TYR A 161 58.16 -15.56 -17.65
C TYR A 161 57.67 -14.58 -16.55
N LEU A 162 58.47 -13.57 -16.17
CA LEU A 162 58.03 -12.55 -15.21
C LEU A 162 56.84 -11.73 -15.73
N GLU A 163 56.78 -11.41 -17.02
CA GLU A 163 55.69 -10.58 -17.56
C GLU A 163 54.38 -11.37 -17.65
N SER A 164 54.42 -12.68 -17.92
CA SER A 164 53.20 -13.52 -17.87
C SER A 164 52.69 -13.68 -16.42
N LEU A 165 53.59 -13.79 -15.44
CA LEU A 165 53.25 -13.74 -14.02
C LEU A 165 52.64 -12.38 -13.64
N ARG A 166 53.19 -11.26 -14.13
CA ARG A 166 52.65 -9.90 -13.91
C ARG A 166 51.23 -9.75 -14.44
N ILE A 167 50.94 -10.23 -15.65
CA ILE A 167 49.59 -10.24 -16.23
C ILE A 167 48.64 -11.09 -15.38
N ARG A 168 49.09 -12.27 -14.91
CA ARG A 168 48.31 -13.16 -14.03
C ARG A 168 48.02 -12.54 -12.66
N LEU A 169 48.99 -11.84 -12.07
CA LEU A 169 48.81 -11.07 -10.83
C LEU A 169 47.89 -9.86 -11.04
N GLY A 170 47.94 -9.22 -12.21
CA GLY A 170 47.04 -8.14 -12.61
C GLY A 170 45.57 -8.58 -12.70
N SER A 171 45.28 -9.76 -13.25
CA SER A 171 43.91 -10.29 -13.27
C SER A 171 43.44 -10.76 -11.88
N LEU A 172 44.33 -11.32 -11.06
CA LEU A 172 44.04 -11.68 -9.67
C LEU A 172 43.79 -10.45 -8.79
N ARG A 173 44.49 -9.34 -9.01
CA ARG A 173 44.21 -8.03 -8.38
C ARG A 173 42.78 -7.58 -8.68
N ARG A 174 42.33 -7.62 -9.94
CA ARG A 174 40.95 -7.26 -10.31
C ARG A 174 39.92 -8.18 -9.64
N ARG A 175 40.20 -9.49 -9.56
CA ARG A 175 39.35 -10.46 -8.86
C ARG A 175 39.32 -10.26 -7.34
N LEU A 176 40.41 -9.79 -6.74
CA LEU A 176 40.48 -9.40 -5.32
C LEU A 176 39.63 -8.15 -5.06
N LEU A 177 39.80 -7.09 -5.87
CA LEU A 177 39.00 -5.87 -5.75
C LEU A 177 37.50 -6.17 -5.92
N GLY A 178 37.10 -6.88 -6.99
CA GLY A 178 35.69 -7.28 -7.15
C GLY A 178 35.15 -8.23 -6.06
N ARG A 179 36.01 -8.91 -5.27
CA ARG A 179 35.60 -9.65 -4.06
C ARG A 179 35.44 -8.73 -2.85
N ILE A 180 36.27 -7.69 -2.72
CA ILE A 180 36.13 -6.61 -1.73
C ILE A 180 34.83 -5.85 -1.97
N ASP A 181 34.59 -5.40 -3.20
CA ASP A 181 33.41 -4.63 -3.57
C ASP A 181 32.13 -5.43 -3.30
N ARG A 182 32.11 -6.73 -3.63
CA ARG A 182 30.99 -7.64 -3.28
C ARG A 182 30.75 -7.73 -1.76
N ARG A 183 31.81 -7.80 -0.94
CA ARG A 183 31.66 -7.77 0.53
C ARG A 183 31.10 -6.42 1.00
N PHE A 184 31.52 -5.30 0.40
CA PHE A 184 30.95 -3.98 0.70
C PHE A 184 29.50 -3.81 0.23
N LYS A 185 29.04 -4.54 -0.80
CA LYS A 185 27.61 -4.58 -1.17
C LYS A 185 26.76 -5.42 -0.20
N THR A 186 27.32 -6.40 0.50
CA THR A 186 26.58 -7.28 1.43
C THR A 186 26.03 -6.53 2.65
N LEU A 187 24.74 -6.73 2.98
CA LEU A 187 24.13 -6.14 4.17
C LEU A 187 24.72 -6.73 5.47
N GLU A 188 24.68 -8.05 5.63
CA GLU A 188 25.04 -8.75 6.88
C GLU A 188 26.55 -9.00 7.07
N LEU A 189 27.40 -8.00 6.76
CA LEU A 189 28.81 -8.08 7.12
C LEU A 189 29.03 -7.74 8.62
N SER A 190 29.89 -8.49 9.30
CA SER A 190 30.39 -8.15 10.64
C SER A 190 31.38 -6.98 10.59
N ALA A 191 31.42 -6.14 11.63
CA ALA A 191 32.36 -5.02 11.74
C ALA A 191 33.82 -5.47 11.54
N GLU A 192 34.22 -6.62 12.11
CA GLU A 192 35.57 -7.18 11.92
C GLU A 192 35.86 -7.54 10.46
N ALA A 193 34.89 -8.14 9.76
CA ALA A 193 35.01 -8.52 8.36
C ALA A 193 34.96 -7.29 7.42
N GLN A 194 34.31 -6.20 7.84
CA GLN A 194 34.37 -4.90 7.17
C GLN A 194 35.74 -4.26 7.34
N VAL A 195 36.27 -4.21 8.58
CA VAL A 195 37.64 -3.75 8.87
C VAL A 195 38.67 -4.56 8.07
N GLU A 196 38.51 -5.89 8.01
CA GLU A 196 39.35 -6.78 7.20
C GLU A 196 39.34 -6.35 5.71
N ALA A 197 38.15 -6.13 5.14
CA ALA A 197 38.00 -5.73 3.74
C ALA A 197 38.55 -4.33 3.45
N MET A 198 38.36 -3.36 4.36
CA MET A 198 38.94 -2.02 4.28
C MET A 198 40.48 -2.06 4.35
N CYS A 199 41.04 -2.86 5.25
CA CYS A 199 42.49 -3.09 5.33
C CYS A 199 43.02 -3.76 4.05
N ALA A 200 42.32 -4.78 3.53
CA ALA A 200 42.69 -5.45 2.29
C ALA A 200 42.69 -4.51 1.08
N PHE A 201 41.69 -3.61 0.98
CA PHE A 201 41.65 -2.57 -0.03
C PHE A 201 42.85 -1.63 0.10
N SER A 202 43.09 -1.07 1.29
CA SER A 202 44.22 -0.15 1.54
C SER A 202 45.57 -0.75 1.15
N LEU A 203 45.78 -2.04 1.42
CA LEU A 203 47.00 -2.75 1.03
C LEU A 203 47.12 -2.94 -0.48
N ALA A 204 46.03 -3.42 -1.11
CA ALA A 204 46.02 -3.71 -2.54
C ALA A 204 46.25 -2.43 -3.36
N THR A 205 45.62 -1.32 -2.99
CA THR A 205 45.69 -0.04 -3.73
C THR A 205 46.78 0.91 -3.24
N SER A 206 47.30 0.73 -2.02
CA SER A 206 48.13 1.71 -1.31
C SER A 206 47.40 3.05 -1.04
N SER A 207 46.07 2.99 -0.90
CA SER A 207 45.18 4.13 -0.61
C SER A 207 45.28 4.60 0.85
N SER A 208 44.97 5.87 1.10
CA SER A 208 44.79 6.42 2.45
C SER A 208 43.49 5.87 3.09
N PRO A 209 43.34 5.95 4.43
CA PRO A 209 42.08 5.61 5.09
C PRO A 209 40.89 6.46 4.59
N LYS A 210 41.15 7.70 4.14
CA LYS A 210 40.17 8.63 3.56
C LYS A 210 39.62 8.13 2.24
N ASP A 211 40.49 7.64 1.37
CA ASP A 211 40.10 7.11 0.06
C ASP A 211 39.46 5.71 0.19
N VAL A 212 39.83 4.93 1.21
CA VAL A 212 39.14 3.69 1.57
C VAL A 212 37.70 3.97 2.02
N LEU A 213 37.49 4.99 2.87
CA LEU A 213 36.15 5.41 3.30
C LEU A 213 35.30 5.91 2.11
N ARG A 214 35.89 6.73 1.23
CA ARG A 214 35.23 7.20 0.00
C ARG A 214 34.82 6.05 -0.92
N HIS A 215 35.70 5.07 -1.11
CA HIS A 215 35.40 3.88 -1.93
C HIS A 215 34.29 3.03 -1.30
N TYR A 216 34.33 2.78 0.01
CA TYR A 216 33.27 2.08 0.74
C TYR A 216 31.91 2.79 0.57
N HIS A 217 31.86 4.10 0.78
CA HIS A 217 30.67 4.92 0.56
C HIS A 217 30.16 4.88 -0.89
N HIS A 218 31.07 4.91 -1.88
CA HIS A 218 30.70 4.80 -3.29
C HIS A 218 30.07 3.45 -3.62
N ILE A 219 30.68 2.33 -3.21
CA ILE A 219 30.14 0.98 -3.43
C ILE A 219 28.82 0.76 -2.66
N ARG A 220 28.67 1.32 -1.46
CA ARG A 220 27.40 1.30 -0.71
C ARG A 220 26.29 2.09 -1.40
N LEU A 221 26.61 3.25 -2.01
CA LEU A 221 25.64 4.03 -2.80
C LEU A 221 25.25 3.29 -4.08
N GLU A 222 26.22 2.71 -4.80
CA GLU A 222 25.99 1.88 -5.98
C GLU A 222 25.11 0.66 -5.65
N ALA A 223 25.29 0.05 -4.48
CA ALA A 223 24.43 -1.05 -4.02
C ALA A 223 22.98 -0.62 -3.75
N ILE A 224 22.77 0.60 -3.23
CA ILE A 224 21.44 1.17 -3.02
C ILE A 224 20.76 1.43 -4.37
N SER A 225 21.44 2.11 -5.31
CA SER A 225 20.86 2.37 -6.64
C SER A 225 20.58 1.07 -7.40
N GLU A 226 21.53 0.12 -7.41
CA GLU A 226 21.34 -1.20 -8.03
C GLU A 226 20.15 -1.95 -7.44
N LYS A 227 19.93 -1.87 -6.11
CA LYS A 227 18.81 -2.56 -5.46
C LYS A 227 17.45 -1.94 -5.78
N VAL A 228 17.37 -0.63 -5.98
CA VAL A 228 16.12 0.04 -6.38
C VAL A 228 15.87 -0.06 -7.90
N GLU A 229 16.92 -0.17 -8.71
CA GLU A 229 16.86 -0.37 -10.17
C GLU A 229 16.60 -1.84 -10.60
N GLN A 230 16.83 -2.83 -9.72
CA GLN A 230 16.44 -4.22 -9.97
C GLN A 230 14.91 -4.39 -10.08
N GLY A 231 14.48 -5.44 -10.80
CA GLY A 231 13.17 -5.52 -11.46
C GLY A 231 11.92 -5.69 -10.56
N ALA A 232 10.75 -5.63 -11.20
CA ALA A 232 9.45 -5.53 -10.54
C ALA A 232 8.96 -6.83 -9.88
N SER A 233 9.12 -6.94 -8.56
CA SER A 233 8.19 -7.61 -7.61
C SER A 233 8.68 -7.55 -6.15
N ASP A 234 9.96 -7.25 -5.92
CA ASP A 234 10.57 -7.39 -4.60
C ASP A 234 10.42 -6.11 -3.75
N HIS A 235 9.35 -6.04 -2.97
CA HIS A 235 9.24 -5.13 -1.81
C HIS A 235 10.48 -5.26 -0.90
N GLU A 236 10.96 -6.50 -0.75
CA GLU A 236 12.22 -6.86 -0.09
C GLU A 236 13.43 -6.07 -0.62
N ASN A 237 13.57 -5.82 -1.92
CA ASN A 237 14.72 -5.08 -2.45
C ASN A 237 14.71 -3.60 -2.04
N MET A 238 13.52 -3.00 -1.85
CA MET A 238 13.39 -1.63 -1.33
C MET A 238 13.75 -1.58 0.17
N LEU A 239 13.31 -2.57 0.96
CA LEU A 239 13.70 -2.71 2.36
C LEU A 239 15.20 -2.99 2.52
N LEU A 240 15.78 -3.83 1.67
CA LEU A 240 17.23 -4.09 1.64
C LEU A 240 18.02 -2.83 1.28
N ALA A 241 17.56 -2.01 0.34
CA ALA A 241 18.19 -0.74 0.00
C ALA A 241 18.21 0.24 1.20
N LEU A 242 17.08 0.39 1.89
CA LEU A 242 16.99 1.21 3.11
C LEU A 242 17.81 0.60 4.27
N GLY A 243 17.82 -0.73 4.40
CA GLY A 243 18.66 -1.45 5.35
C GLY A 243 20.16 -1.22 5.12
N ILE A 244 20.61 -1.22 3.85
CA ILE A 244 22.00 -0.87 3.49
C ILE A 244 22.30 0.58 3.88
N TYR A 245 21.38 1.51 3.63
CA TYR A 245 21.52 2.92 4.02
C TYR A 245 21.69 3.08 5.54
N VAL A 246 20.72 2.58 6.32
CA VAL A 246 20.70 2.63 7.79
C VAL A 246 21.95 1.96 8.38
N LYS A 247 22.28 0.75 7.90
CA LYS A 247 23.44 0.03 8.41
C LYS A 247 24.76 0.71 8.07
N THR A 248 24.90 1.32 6.90
CA THR A 248 26.12 2.08 6.54
C THR A 248 26.34 3.27 7.47
N LEU A 249 25.28 3.95 7.92
CA LEU A 249 25.36 5.04 8.89
C LEU A 249 25.90 4.56 10.25
N ARG A 250 25.42 3.41 10.72
CA ARG A 250 25.87 2.74 11.95
C ARG A 250 27.32 2.24 11.83
N ASP A 251 27.58 1.41 10.83
CA ASP A 251 28.87 0.74 10.62
C ASP A 251 30.00 1.75 10.42
N THR A 252 29.76 2.85 9.70
CA THR A 252 30.79 3.88 9.47
C THR A 252 31.27 4.49 10.78
N ARG A 253 30.36 4.80 11.72
CA ARG A 253 30.72 5.37 13.04
C ARG A 253 31.34 4.34 13.99
N ALA A 254 30.88 3.09 13.94
CA ALA A 254 31.42 2.01 14.76
C ALA A 254 32.86 1.64 14.36
N VAL A 255 33.14 1.64 13.04
CA VAL A 255 34.41 1.21 12.47
C VAL A 255 35.43 2.35 12.33
N VAL A 256 34.99 3.56 11.97
CA VAL A 256 35.87 4.68 11.57
C VAL A 256 35.66 5.88 12.52
N PRO A 257 36.73 6.50 13.06
CA PRO A 257 38.15 6.22 12.78
C PRO A 257 38.76 5.07 13.60
N GLY A 258 38.22 4.74 14.78
CA GLY A 258 38.91 3.96 15.81
C GLY A 258 39.38 2.56 15.39
N GLN A 259 38.45 1.67 15.04
CA GLN A 259 38.78 0.27 14.73
C GLN A 259 39.64 0.16 13.46
N LEU A 260 39.36 0.98 12.44
CA LEU A 260 40.13 1.01 11.21
C LEU A 260 41.57 1.52 11.45
N ALA A 261 41.75 2.61 12.19
CA ALA A 261 43.08 3.14 12.49
C ALA A 261 43.94 2.10 13.23
N TYR A 262 43.39 1.48 14.28
CA TYR A 262 44.08 0.43 15.05
C TYR A 262 44.43 -0.80 14.18
N ALA A 263 43.52 -1.23 13.30
CA ALA A 263 43.78 -2.36 12.41
C ALA A 263 44.88 -2.07 11.38
N LEU A 264 44.96 -0.82 10.87
CA LEU A 264 46.01 -0.37 9.96
C LEU A 264 47.36 -0.18 10.67
N GLU A 265 47.35 0.30 11.92
CA GLU A 265 48.55 0.40 12.76
C GLU A 265 49.13 -0.98 13.09
N ARG A 266 48.29 -1.93 13.52
CA ARG A 266 48.66 -3.34 13.71
C ARG A 266 49.23 -3.99 12.44
N LEU A 267 48.86 -3.48 11.27
CA LEU A 267 49.36 -3.96 9.99
C LEU A 267 50.70 -3.30 9.57
N LYS A 268 51.05 -2.15 10.16
CA LYS A 268 52.36 -1.51 10.03
C LYS A 268 53.41 -2.09 11.00
N SER A 269 52.99 -2.54 12.18
CA SER A 269 53.91 -2.99 13.23
C SER A 269 54.57 -4.36 12.99
N VAL A 270 53.98 -5.22 12.15
CA VAL A 270 54.52 -6.55 11.80
C VAL A 270 54.86 -6.61 10.32
N SER A 271 56.11 -6.97 9.98
CA SER A 271 56.51 -7.18 8.58
C SER A 271 55.70 -8.30 7.93
N LEU A 272 55.28 -8.12 6.68
CA LEU A 272 54.32 -9.03 6.01
C LEU A 272 54.75 -10.51 6.05
N PHE A 273 56.03 -10.77 5.81
CA PHE A 273 56.64 -12.10 5.82
C PHE A 273 56.65 -12.75 7.21
N LYS A 274 56.64 -11.97 8.30
CA LYS A 274 56.60 -12.50 9.67
C LYS A 274 55.18 -12.75 10.20
N SER A 275 54.15 -12.45 9.41
CA SER A 275 52.77 -12.69 9.84
C SER A 275 52.42 -14.18 9.86
N LYS A 276 51.85 -14.67 10.96
CA LYS A 276 51.48 -16.09 11.17
C LYS A 276 50.59 -16.64 10.04
N GLU A 277 49.68 -15.82 9.53
CA GLU A 277 48.80 -16.16 8.40
C GLU A 277 49.60 -16.47 7.12
N VAL A 278 50.61 -15.67 6.80
CA VAL A 278 51.44 -15.89 5.58
C VAL A 278 52.38 -17.07 5.77
N TYR A 279 52.98 -17.25 6.96
CA TYR A 279 53.78 -18.44 7.26
C TYR A 279 52.97 -19.75 7.20
N SER A 280 51.66 -19.73 7.50
CA SER A 280 50.81 -20.92 7.42
C SER A 280 50.54 -21.43 5.99
N LEU A 281 50.93 -20.67 4.96
CA LEU A 281 50.72 -21.03 3.55
C LEU A 281 51.80 -21.99 3.04
N MET A 282 51.54 -23.29 3.25
CA MET A 282 52.43 -24.40 2.86
C MET A 282 52.93 -24.30 1.41
N GLU A 283 52.11 -23.83 0.46
CA GLU A 283 52.51 -23.80 -0.97
C GLU A 283 53.53 -22.70 -1.31
N LEU A 284 53.76 -21.75 -0.39
CA LEU A 284 54.85 -20.78 -0.49
C LEU A 284 56.19 -21.36 0.00
N ASN A 285 56.18 -22.49 0.73
CA ASN A 285 57.38 -23.16 1.27
C ASN A 285 58.38 -22.18 1.92
N LEU A 286 57.87 -21.25 2.73
CA LEU A 286 58.66 -20.17 3.34
C LEU A 286 59.69 -20.69 4.35
N ASP A 287 59.51 -21.90 4.86
CA ASP A 287 60.46 -22.57 5.76
C ASP A 287 61.79 -22.88 5.03
N VAL A 288 61.70 -23.22 3.73
CA VAL A 288 62.86 -23.55 2.88
C VAL A 288 63.35 -22.31 2.12
N HIS A 289 62.43 -21.59 1.47
CA HIS A 289 62.78 -20.46 0.60
C HIS A 289 62.95 -19.15 1.37
N GLY A 290 62.40 -19.01 2.58
CA GLY A 290 62.45 -17.79 3.37
C GLY A 290 63.86 -17.34 3.72
N ARG A 291 64.81 -18.27 3.93
CA ARG A 291 66.24 -17.94 4.16
C ARG A 291 66.82 -17.10 3.01
N TRP A 292 66.45 -17.46 1.79
CA TRP A 292 67.02 -16.97 0.52
C TRP A 292 66.31 -15.74 -0.07
N ILE A 293 65.27 -15.24 0.61
CA ILE A 293 64.61 -13.97 0.30
C ILE A 293 65.48 -12.83 0.87
N GLY A 294 65.67 -11.75 0.11
CA GLY A 294 66.45 -10.59 0.58
C GLY A 294 65.85 -9.93 1.82
N ASP A 295 66.71 -9.43 2.72
CA ASP A 295 66.26 -8.91 4.03
C ASP A 295 65.34 -7.69 3.90
N ASP A 296 65.52 -6.88 2.86
CA ASP A 296 64.62 -5.78 2.46
C ASP A 296 63.16 -6.22 2.25
N ILE A 297 62.96 -7.49 1.83
CA ILE A 297 61.63 -8.07 1.65
C ILE A 297 61.14 -8.71 2.98
N LYS A 298 62.03 -9.38 3.73
CA LYS A 298 61.70 -9.99 5.02
C LYS A 298 61.27 -8.96 6.07
N THR A 299 61.91 -7.79 6.05
CA THR A 299 61.66 -6.67 6.97
C THR A 299 60.58 -5.70 6.48
N PHE A 300 60.08 -5.88 5.25
CA PHE A 300 59.11 -4.97 4.65
C PHE A 300 57.84 -4.82 5.49
N THR A 301 57.59 -3.60 5.96
CA THR A 301 56.33 -3.14 6.53
C THR A 301 55.56 -2.32 5.49
N PRO A 302 54.23 -2.49 5.36
CA PRO A 302 53.47 -1.74 4.37
C PRO A 302 53.39 -0.24 4.71
N TYR A 303 53.95 0.60 3.85
CA TYR A 303 53.72 2.04 3.93
C TYR A 303 52.30 2.37 3.47
N ILE A 304 51.42 2.69 4.42
CA ILE A 304 50.07 3.21 4.20
C ILE A 304 50.09 4.68 4.64
N ARG A 305 49.63 5.59 3.78
CA ARG A 305 49.64 7.03 4.05
C ARG A 305 48.95 7.35 5.38
N HIS A 306 49.59 8.19 6.20
CA HIS A 306 49.08 8.66 7.48
C HIS A 306 48.16 9.88 7.26
N ASP A 307 47.00 9.65 6.65
CA ASP A 307 45.87 10.57 6.76
C ASP A 307 45.00 10.05 7.92
N ASP A 308 45.28 10.49 9.14
CA ASP A 308 44.49 10.11 10.32
C ASP A 308 43.15 10.85 10.27
N LEU A 309 42.05 10.14 10.00
CA LEU A 309 40.73 10.77 9.92
C LEU A 309 40.32 11.28 11.30
N SER A 310 40.17 12.60 11.42
CA SER A 310 39.48 13.21 12.54
C SER A 310 38.00 12.77 12.55
N LYS A 311 37.41 12.60 13.74
CA LYS A 311 35.98 12.24 13.88
C LYS A 311 35.07 13.23 13.12
N ALA A 312 35.41 14.52 13.17
CA ALA A 312 34.68 15.58 12.47
C ALA A 312 34.70 15.41 10.94
N GLU A 313 35.84 15.03 10.34
CA GLU A 313 35.89 14.72 8.90
C GLU A 313 35.08 13.49 8.52
N VAL A 314 35.05 12.45 9.37
CA VAL A 314 34.18 11.29 9.16
C VAL A 314 32.71 11.72 9.14
N GLU A 315 32.29 12.53 10.11
CA GLU A 315 30.92 13.03 10.20
C GLU A 315 30.52 13.91 9.01
N ILE A 316 31.39 14.83 8.57
CA ILE A 316 31.13 15.66 7.38
C ILE A 316 30.99 14.78 6.13
N SER A 317 31.90 13.82 5.94
CA SER A 317 31.84 12.87 4.82
C SER A 317 30.58 12.00 4.89
N LEU A 318 30.20 11.55 6.08
CA LEU A 318 29.02 10.71 6.30
C LEU A 318 27.73 11.48 6.03
N LYS A 319 27.60 12.73 6.50
CA LYS A 319 26.44 13.60 6.20
C LYS A 319 26.30 13.87 4.69
N GLN A 320 27.40 14.18 4.01
CA GLN A 320 27.39 14.38 2.55
C GLN A 320 27.02 13.12 1.77
N TRP A 321 27.55 11.96 2.18
CA TRP A 321 27.16 10.68 1.60
C TRP A 321 25.69 10.38 1.86
N ALA A 322 25.22 10.59 3.09
CA ALA A 322 23.88 10.25 3.52
C ALA A 322 22.81 11.02 2.74
N LYS A 323 22.96 12.35 2.60
CA LYS A 323 22.01 13.16 1.80
C LYS A 323 21.92 12.67 0.35
N ARG A 324 23.05 12.27 -0.27
CA ARG A 324 23.09 11.73 -1.64
C ARG A 324 22.52 10.31 -1.77
N ALA A 325 22.84 9.44 -0.82
CA ALA A 325 22.34 8.07 -0.80
C ALA A 325 20.83 8.04 -0.54
N PHE A 326 20.35 8.90 0.36
CA PHE A 326 18.93 9.04 0.67
C PHE A 326 18.14 9.69 -0.49
N SER A 327 18.67 10.72 -1.16
CA SER A 327 18.00 11.27 -2.34
C SER A 327 17.91 10.24 -3.48
N ALA A 328 18.98 9.49 -3.74
CA ALA A 328 18.97 8.41 -4.73
C ALA A 328 17.98 7.30 -4.37
N PHE A 329 17.88 6.94 -3.08
CA PHE A 329 16.86 6.01 -2.59
C PHE A 329 15.45 6.55 -2.79
N LEU A 330 15.17 7.81 -2.42
CA LEU A 330 13.84 8.42 -2.59
C LEU A 330 13.43 8.54 -4.06
N ASP A 331 14.33 8.92 -4.97
CA ASP A 331 14.00 9.06 -6.39
C ASP A 331 13.74 7.69 -7.05
N GLY A 332 14.49 6.66 -6.67
CA GLY A 332 14.19 5.29 -7.07
C GLY A 332 12.87 4.78 -6.46
N LEU A 333 12.64 5.03 -5.17
CA LEU A 333 11.42 4.66 -4.45
C LEU A 333 10.18 5.31 -5.09
N ARG A 334 10.25 6.60 -5.43
CA ARG A 334 9.22 7.34 -6.19
C ARG A 334 8.86 6.59 -7.46
N ASN A 335 9.86 6.30 -8.30
CA ASN A 335 9.65 5.65 -9.59
C ASN A 335 9.02 4.25 -9.45
N ARG A 336 9.42 3.47 -8.43
CA ARG A 336 8.86 2.13 -8.17
C ARG A 336 7.44 2.15 -7.61
N ILE A 337 7.17 3.08 -6.71
CA ILE A 337 5.84 3.20 -6.09
C ILE A 337 4.77 3.62 -7.10
N LEU A 338 5.12 4.26 -8.23
CA LEU A 338 4.16 4.61 -9.29
C LEU A 338 3.44 3.40 -9.89
N ASP A 339 4.14 2.27 -10.00
CA ASP A 339 3.60 1.00 -10.54
C ASP A 339 2.57 0.37 -9.58
N ILE A 340 2.61 0.71 -8.29
CA ILE A 340 1.72 0.17 -7.26
C ILE A 340 0.37 0.88 -7.33
N GLN A 341 -0.64 0.17 -7.84
CA GLN A 341 -2.04 0.63 -7.91
C GLN A 341 -2.92 0.10 -6.78
N ASP A 342 -2.46 -0.92 -6.04
CA ASP A 342 -3.20 -1.52 -4.92
C ASP A 342 -2.92 -0.74 -3.61
N PRO A 343 -3.94 -0.15 -2.97
CA PRO A 343 -3.77 0.58 -1.73
C PRO A 343 -3.25 -0.27 -0.57
N LEU A 344 -3.54 -1.59 -0.52
CA LEU A 344 -3.09 -2.47 0.56
C LEU A 344 -1.58 -2.73 0.49
N VAL A 345 -1.07 -2.96 -0.72
CA VAL A 345 0.36 -3.16 -1.00
C VAL A 345 1.16 -1.89 -0.69
N LEU A 346 0.62 -0.72 -1.08
CA LEU A 346 1.23 0.58 -0.74
C LEU A 346 1.30 0.79 0.78
N LEU A 347 0.27 0.36 1.51
CA LEU A 347 0.20 0.45 2.97
C LEU A 347 1.23 -0.44 3.67
N GLN A 348 1.37 -1.70 3.23
CA GLN A 348 2.37 -2.63 3.77
C GLN A 348 3.78 -2.09 3.56
N LEU A 349 4.12 -1.67 2.33
CA LEU A 349 5.41 -1.08 2.03
C LEU A 349 5.68 0.19 2.85
N ARG A 350 4.68 1.08 3.01
CA ARG A 350 4.78 2.28 3.86
C ARG A 350 5.11 1.89 5.30
N LYS A 351 4.40 0.89 5.84
CA LYS A 351 4.59 0.42 7.22
C LYS A 351 6.00 -0.13 7.41
N GLU A 352 6.42 -1.10 6.59
CA GLU A 352 7.72 -1.76 6.70
C GLU A 352 8.90 -0.78 6.54
N VAL A 353 8.79 0.18 5.61
CA VAL A 353 9.80 1.23 5.37
C VAL A 353 9.94 2.17 6.56
N LEU A 354 8.81 2.61 7.14
CA LEU A 354 8.82 3.51 8.30
C LEU A 354 9.23 2.78 9.59
N GLU A 355 8.78 1.54 9.81
CA GLU A 355 9.23 0.70 10.94
C GLU A 355 10.76 0.48 10.88
N LEU A 356 11.30 0.10 9.72
CA LEU A 356 12.74 -0.10 9.55
C LEU A 356 13.55 1.19 9.82
N TRP A 357 13.00 2.35 9.51
CA TRP A 357 13.62 3.63 9.85
C TRP A 357 13.53 3.95 11.35
N LEU A 358 12.33 3.83 11.95
CA LEU A 358 12.05 4.21 13.33
C LEU A 358 12.77 3.31 14.35
N SER A 359 12.74 1.98 14.17
CA SER A 359 13.45 1.03 15.05
C SER A 359 14.98 1.19 15.03
N ASN A 360 15.53 1.95 14.08
CA ASN A 360 16.97 2.23 14.00
C ASN A 360 17.33 3.69 14.35
N ARG A 361 16.35 4.50 14.77
CA ARG A 361 16.48 5.96 15.02
C ARG A 361 17.32 6.32 16.26
N GLN A 362 17.24 5.53 17.34
CA GLN A 362 17.73 5.94 18.67
C GLN A 362 19.23 6.26 18.75
N ASN A 363 20.05 5.80 17.80
CA ASN A 363 21.49 6.08 17.77
C ASN A 363 21.87 7.20 16.79
N SER A 364 21.62 8.45 17.21
CA SER A 364 22.37 9.66 16.82
C SER A 364 22.81 9.73 15.34
N MET A 365 21.86 9.51 14.41
CA MET A 365 22.14 9.37 12.97
C MET A 365 22.82 10.60 12.35
N GLY A 366 22.83 11.77 13.01
CA GLY A 366 23.59 12.98 12.65
C GLY A 366 23.08 13.69 11.38
N ILE A 367 21.93 13.24 10.90
CA ILE A 367 21.12 13.75 9.80
C ILE A 367 19.80 14.18 10.44
N ASP A 368 19.19 15.22 9.91
CA ASP A 368 17.95 15.77 10.45
C ASP A 368 16.82 14.74 10.26
N SER A 369 16.40 14.10 11.35
CA SER A 369 15.41 13.01 11.34
C SER A 369 14.07 13.43 10.75
N THR A 370 13.75 14.72 10.78
CA THR A 370 12.59 15.33 10.14
C THR A 370 12.71 15.27 8.61
N GLU A 371 13.77 15.84 8.02
CA GLU A 371 14.04 15.84 6.56
C GLU A 371 13.92 14.43 5.95
N THR A 372 14.38 13.39 6.67
CA THR A 372 14.23 12.00 6.23
C THR A 372 12.81 11.45 6.34
N ILE A 373 12.06 11.78 7.39
CA ILE A 373 10.69 11.28 7.57
C ILE A 373 9.74 11.99 6.60
N ASP A 374 9.87 13.30 6.44
CA ASP A 374 9.08 14.09 5.50
C ASP A 374 9.37 13.64 4.05
N GLY A 375 10.63 13.39 3.71
CA GLY A 375 11.00 12.82 2.42
C GLY A 375 10.36 11.46 2.12
N LEU A 376 10.16 10.59 3.12
CA LEU A 376 9.43 9.32 2.96
C LEU A 376 7.92 9.56 2.85
N ARG A 377 7.35 10.38 3.75
CA ARG A 377 5.92 10.73 3.78
C ARG A 377 5.47 11.32 2.45
N ASP A 378 6.22 12.26 1.91
CA ASP A 378 5.94 12.90 0.61
C ASP A 378 5.78 11.87 -0.52
N VAL A 379 6.61 10.83 -0.56
CA VAL A 379 6.55 9.79 -1.60
C VAL A 379 5.28 8.94 -1.45
N PHE A 380 5.02 8.43 -0.24
CA PHE A 380 3.84 7.59 0.01
C PHE A 380 2.54 8.38 -0.11
N ASN A 381 2.46 9.60 0.45
CA ASN A 381 1.30 10.48 0.38
C ASN A 381 1.04 10.94 -1.06
N SER A 382 2.08 11.20 -1.87
CA SER A 382 1.92 11.54 -3.29
C SER A 382 1.29 10.38 -4.08
N GLN A 383 1.73 9.14 -3.88
CA GLN A 383 1.11 8.00 -4.57
C GLN A 383 -0.29 7.71 -4.03
N ALA A 384 -0.52 7.79 -2.71
CA ALA A 384 -1.84 7.65 -2.13
C ALA A 384 -2.82 8.68 -2.73
N THR A 385 -2.38 9.93 -2.91
CA THR A 385 -3.15 10.99 -3.60
C THR A 385 -3.42 10.64 -5.07
N ARG A 386 -2.43 10.13 -5.81
CA ARG A 386 -2.62 9.66 -7.20
C ARG A 386 -3.60 8.48 -7.30
N ILE A 387 -3.60 7.56 -6.34
CA ILE A 387 -4.57 6.47 -6.27
C ILE A 387 -5.97 7.03 -5.97
N ILE A 388 -6.10 7.95 -4.99
CA ILE A 388 -7.37 8.65 -4.70
C ILE A 388 -7.94 9.31 -5.97
N GLU A 389 -7.12 10.11 -6.67
CA GLU A 389 -7.52 10.80 -7.90
C GLU A 389 -7.87 9.82 -9.03
N SER A 390 -7.11 8.74 -9.23
CA SER A 390 -7.39 7.75 -10.27
C SER A 390 -8.63 6.91 -9.98
N ARG A 391 -8.91 6.57 -8.70
CA ARG A 391 -10.16 5.89 -8.31
C ARG A 391 -11.37 6.82 -8.44
N ALA A 392 -11.23 8.10 -8.06
CA ALA A 392 -12.29 9.10 -8.25
C ALA A 392 -12.63 9.32 -9.74
N ALA A 393 -11.62 9.35 -10.62
CA ALA A 393 -11.78 9.58 -12.06
C ALA A 393 -12.62 8.51 -12.78
N ILE A 394 -12.73 7.28 -12.24
CA ILE A 394 -13.58 6.20 -12.79
C ILE A 394 -15.05 6.64 -12.90
N LEU A 395 -15.50 7.58 -12.06
CA LEU A 395 -16.86 8.11 -12.11
C LEU A 395 -17.16 8.83 -13.45
N ALA A 396 -16.15 9.42 -14.11
CA ALA A 396 -16.30 10.03 -15.43
C ALA A 396 -16.61 8.99 -16.53
N ASP A 397 -16.09 7.76 -16.42
CA ASP A 397 -16.42 6.67 -17.34
C ASP A 397 -17.90 6.31 -17.29
N ILE A 398 -18.54 6.48 -16.13
CA ILE A 398 -19.97 6.21 -15.96
C ILE A 398 -20.78 7.27 -16.74
N GLY A 399 -20.37 8.54 -16.70
CA GLY A 399 -20.93 9.60 -17.54
C GLY A 399 -20.75 9.30 -19.05
N LEU A 400 -19.59 8.78 -19.46
CA LEU A 400 -19.35 8.35 -20.84
C LEU A 400 -20.20 7.14 -21.26
N MET A 401 -20.39 6.16 -20.37
CA MET A 401 -21.27 5.01 -20.60
C MET A 401 -22.73 5.45 -20.77
N VAL A 402 -23.24 6.31 -19.89
CA VAL A 402 -24.61 6.85 -20.00
C VAL A 402 -24.78 7.62 -21.32
N LYS A 403 -23.79 8.42 -21.72
CA LYS A 403 -23.77 9.12 -23.02
C LYS A 403 -23.80 8.18 -24.22
N GLN A 404 -23.11 7.02 -24.15
CA GLN A 404 -23.15 6.00 -25.21
C GLN A 404 -24.50 5.29 -25.28
N ILE A 405 -25.09 4.95 -24.13
CA ILE A 405 -26.43 4.33 -24.05
C ILE A 405 -27.49 5.25 -24.64
N LEU A 406 -27.49 6.55 -24.28
CA LEU A 406 -28.44 7.53 -24.81
C LEU A 406 -28.28 7.78 -26.31
N ARG A 407 -27.05 7.80 -26.83
CA ARG A 407 -26.77 7.94 -28.27
C ARG A 407 -27.23 6.74 -29.10
N ASN A 408 -27.17 5.54 -28.53
CA ASN A 408 -27.51 4.29 -29.21
C ASN A 408 -28.93 3.80 -28.84
N TRP A 409 -29.79 4.68 -28.33
CA TRP A 409 -31.12 4.33 -27.82
C TRP A 409 -32.02 3.78 -28.94
N ARG A 410 -32.49 2.54 -28.77
CA ARG A 410 -33.48 1.92 -29.67
C ARG A 410 -34.84 1.89 -28.98
N SER A 411 -35.92 2.13 -29.73
CA SER A 411 -37.31 1.98 -29.24
C SER A 411 -37.53 0.61 -28.61
N ASP A 412 -36.94 -0.42 -29.20
CA ASP A 412 -37.19 -1.82 -28.85
C ASP A 412 -36.45 -2.24 -27.57
N THR A 413 -35.37 -1.54 -27.19
CA THR A 413 -34.67 -1.76 -25.91
C THR A 413 -35.45 -1.28 -24.67
N SER A 414 -36.63 -0.68 -24.85
CA SER A 414 -37.54 -0.32 -23.75
C SER A 414 -38.57 -1.40 -23.41
N ALA A 415 -38.63 -2.50 -24.16
CA ALA A 415 -39.32 -3.72 -23.76
C ALA A 415 -38.26 -4.68 -23.16
N LEU A 416 -38.25 -5.01 -21.87
CA LEU A 416 -39.34 -4.94 -20.88
C LEU A 416 -38.83 -4.28 -19.59
N THR A 417 -39.62 -3.39 -18.99
CA THR A 417 -39.65 -3.32 -17.52
C THR A 417 -40.07 -4.70 -17.05
N PRO A 418 -39.27 -5.43 -16.26
CA PRO A 418 -39.56 -6.83 -15.95
C PRO A 418 -40.93 -6.94 -15.31
N SER A 419 -41.80 -7.78 -15.87
CA SER A 419 -43.08 -8.05 -15.25
C SER A 419 -42.88 -9.00 -14.08
N LEU A 420 -43.45 -8.68 -12.92
CA LEU A 420 -43.55 -9.60 -11.78
C LEU A 420 -44.21 -10.94 -12.17
N TRP A 421 -44.98 -10.94 -13.26
CA TRP A 421 -45.83 -12.03 -13.74
C TRP A 421 -45.39 -12.60 -15.09
N GLU A 422 -44.14 -12.39 -15.49
CA GLU A 422 -43.59 -13.00 -16.69
C GLU A 422 -43.58 -14.54 -16.63
N LEU A 423 -43.99 -15.19 -17.73
CA LEU A 423 -44.11 -16.64 -17.85
C LEU A 423 -42.77 -17.40 -17.61
N SER A 424 -41.64 -16.69 -17.65
CA SER A 424 -40.29 -17.18 -17.38
C SER A 424 -40.01 -17.50 -15.91
N MET A 425 -40.91 -17.09 -14.99
CA MET A 425 -40.84 -17.48 -13.57
C MET A 425 -41.44 -18.86 -13.31
N SER A 426 -42.40 -19.29 -14.14
CA SER A 426 -43.08 -20.58 -14.04
C SER A 426 -42.19 -21.78 -14.40
N SER A 427 -41.03 -21.54 -15.00
CA SER A 427 -40.12 -22.57 -15.54
C SER A 427 -38.76 -22.66 -14.81
N ARG A 428 -38.62 -22.06 -13.62
CA ARG A 428 -37.36 -22.09 -12.83
C ARG A 428 -37.43 -23.11 -11.70
N ASP A 429 -36.28 -23.69 -11.35
CA ASP A 429 -36.17 -24.72 -10.30
C ASP A 429 -36.72 -24.27 -8.94
N MET A 430 -37.65 -25.07 -8.41
CA MET A 430 -38.43 -24.79 -7.20
C MET A 430 -37.59 -24.48 -5.95
N ALA A 431 -36.34 -24.95 -5.89
CA ALA A 431 -35.43 -24.76 -4.75
C ALA A 431 -34.97 -23.30 -4.55
N ASN A 432 -34.89 -22.49 -5.62
CA ASN A 432 -34.35 -21.12 -5.55
C ASN A 432 -35.40 -20.02 -5.83
N VAL A 433 -36.68 -20.40 -6.03
CA VAL A 433 -37.76 -19.48 -6.42
C VAL A 433 -37.92 -18.32 -5.43
N GLY A 434 -37.82 -18.53 -4.12
CA GLY A 434 -37.97 -17.47 -3.13
C GLY A 434 -36.93 -16.35 -3.23
N LYS A 435 -35.66 -16.71 -3.50
CA LYS A 435 -34.57 -15.73 -3.69
C LYS A 435 -34.71 -15.01 -5.02
N ALA A 436 -34.93 -15.76 -6.11
CA ALA A 436 -35.13 -15.21 -7.44
C ALA A 436 -36.36 -14.27 -7.49
N PHE A 437 -37.48 -14.65 -6.88
CA PHE A 437 -38.68 -13.82 -6.79
C PHE A 437 -38.42 -12.52 -6.02
N LYS A 438 -37.68 -12.58 -4.91
CA LYS A 438 -37.26 -11.37 -4.18
C LYS A 438 -36.35 -10.47 -5.03
N GLU A 439 -35.38 -11.04 -5.73
CA GLU A 439 -34.48 -10.30 -6.63
C GLU A 439 -35.25 -9.65 -7.78
N ASN A 440 -36.19 -10.36 -8.40
CA ASN A 440 -37.07 -9.83 -9.43
C ASN A 440 -37.99 -8.73 -8.87
N LEU A 441 -38.58 -8.92 -7.69
CA LEU A 441 -39.42 -7.91 -7.04
C LEU A 441 -38.66 -6.61 -6.79
N MET A 442 -37.42 -6.70 -6.29
CA MET A 442 -36.53 -5.54 -6.14
C MET A 442 -36.14 -4.92 -7.49
N THR A 443 -35.94 -5.74 -8.52
CA THR A 443 -35.62 -5.30 -9.89
C THR A 443 -36.79 -4.53 -10.50
N CYS A 444 -38.03 -5.03 -10.34
CA CYS A 444 -39.26 -4.37 -10.78
C CYS A 444 -39.51 -3.07 -10.01
N ALA A 445 -39.40 -3.09 -8.67
CA ALA A 445 -39.63 -1.93 -7.80
C ALA A 445 -38.64 -0.77 -8.03
N ILE A 446 -37.46 -1.06 -8.58
CA ILE A 446 -36.43 -0.06 -8.90
C ILE A 446 -36.38 0.25 -10.42
N GLY A 447 -37.19 -0.42 -11.24
CA GLY A 447 -37.19 -0.24 -12.70
C GLY A 447 -35.85 -0.62 -13.35
N LYS A 448 -35.21 -1.69 -12.86
CA LYS A 448 -33.88 -2.14 -13.32
C LYS A 448 -33.95 -2.85 -14.68
N ASN A 449 -33.80 -2.06 -15.73
CA ASN A 449 -33.59 -2.53 -17.09
C ASN A 449 -32.11 -2.91 -17.31
N GLU A 450 -31.81 -3.72 -18.33
CA GLU A 450 -30.45 -4.14 -18.72
C GLU A 450 -29.41 -2.99 -18.74
N PRO A 451 -29.62 -1.85 -19.44
CA PRO A 451 -28.66 -0.74 -19.44
C PRO A 451 -28.45 -0.10 -18.06
N LEU A 452 -29.46 -0.10 -17.18
CA LEU A 452 -29.32 0.39 -15.81
C LEU A 452 -28.51 -0.60 -14.96
N SER A 453 -28.64 -1.90 -15.22
CA SER A 453 -27.84 -2.95 -14.57
C SER A 453 -26.35 -2.77 -14.88
N THR A 454 -25.98 -2.54 -16.15
CA THR A 454 -24.58 -2.29 -16.55
C THR A 454 -24.00 -1.05 -15.85
N VAL A 455 -24.77 0.04 -15.78
CA VAL A 455 -24.37 1.27 -15.08
C VAL A 455 -24.24 1.02 -13.56
N SER A 456 -25.20 0.35 -12.94
CA SER A 456 -25.20 0.02 -11.50
C SER A 456 -24.06 -0.94 -11.11
N GLN A 457 -23.67 -1.86 -12.00
CA GLN A 457 -22.51 -2.73 -11.82
C GLN A 457 -21.20 -1.92 -11.85
N ARG A 458 -20.99 -1.04 -12.85
CA ARG A 458 -19.79 -0.20 -12.91
C ARG A 458 -19.72 0.79 -11.73
N TYR A 459 -20.86 1.30 -11.28
CA TYR A 459 -20.95 2.12 -10.07
C TYR A 459 -20.65 1.33 -8.80
N THR A 460 -21.04 0.05 -8.72
CA THR A 460 -20.68 -0.83 -7.59
C THR A 460 -19.17 -1.04 -7.52
N ILE A 461 -18.51 -1.33 -8.65
CA ILE A 461 -17.06 -1.45 -8.74
C ILE A 461 -16.36 -0.13 -8.36
N PHE A 462 -16.95 1.03 -8.68
CA PHE A 462 -16.46 2.32 -8.21
C PHE A 462 -16.56 2.45 -6.68
N LEU A 463 -17.70 2.11 -6.08
CA LEU A 463 -17.88 2.16 -4.63
C LEU A 463 -16.90 1.25 -3.89
N GLU A 464 -16.75 -0.01 -4.31
CA GLU A 464 -15.77 -0.96 -3.74
C GLU A 464 -14.33 -0.39 -3.78
N ARG A 465 -13.97 0.31 -4.86
CA ARG A 465 -12.65 0.95 -5.02
C ARG A 465 -12.46 2.16 -4.12
N ILE A 466 -13.53 2.89 -3.80
CA ILE A 466 -13.49 4.01 -2.83
C ILE A 466 -13.47 3.47 -1.40
N GLU A 467 -14.22 2.43 -1.08
CA GLU A 467 -14.22 1.76 0.23
C GLU A 467 -12.82 1.22 0.59
N ALA A 468 -12.10 0.63 -0.38
CA ALA A 468 -10.71 0.20 -0.20
C ALA A 468 -9.74 1.37 0.11
N VAL A 469 -10.02 2.57 -0.39
CA VAL A 469 -9.24 3.79 -0.11
C VAL A 469 -9.63 4.39 1.24
N GLU A 470 -10.91 4.40 1.61
CA GLU A 470 -11.37 4.75 2.96
C GLU A 470 -10.78 3.80 4.02
N GLU A 471 -10.65 2.51 3.69
CA GLU A 471 -9.98 1.52 4.52
C GLU A 471 -8.46 1.74 4.61
N MET A 472 -7.81 2.10 3.51
CA MET A 472 -6.40 2.49 3.52
C MET A 472 -6.14 3.66 4.49
N ILE A 473 -6.93 4.74 4.39
CA ILE A 473 -6.82 5.92 5.26
C ILE A 473 -7.08 5.55 6.73
N ARG A 474 -8.09 4.71 6.98
CA ARG A 474 -8.42 4.20 8.33
C ARG A 474 -7.27 3.38 8.92
N ASN A 475 -6.64 2.52 8.12
CA ASN A 475 -5.52 1.69 8.55
C ASN A 475 -4.25 2.52 8.80
N ILE A 476 -3.99 3.58 8.02
CA ILE A 476 -2.94 4.57 8.34
C ILE A 476 -3.20 5.18 9.73
N ARG A 477 -4.42 5.66 9.98
CA ARG A 477 -4.82 6.25 11.27
C ARG A 477 -4.76 5.28 12.45
N GLN A 478 -5.00 3.99 12.22
CA GLN A 478 -4.92 2.95 13.25
C GLN A 478 -3.51 2.38 13.45
N THR A 479 -2.56 2.71 12.57
CA THR A 479 -1.17 2.26 12.71
C THR A 479 -0.53 2.99 13.88
N LYS A 480 -0.23 2.25 14.94
CA LYS A 480 0.59 2.70 16.05
C LYS A 480 2.05 2.47 15.70
N TRP A 481 2.88 3.48 15.92
CA TRP A 481 4.34 3.34 15.89
C TRP A 481 4.82 3.02 17.30
N VAL A 482 5.93 2.30 17.44
CA VAL A 482 6.42 1.88 18.76
C VAL A 482 7.23 3.02 19.38
N ASP A 483 6.70 3.61 20.43
CA ASP A 483 7.43 4.52 21.31
C ASP A 483 8.31 3.70 22.27
N GLU A 484 9.51 3.31 21.83
CA GLU A 484 10.51 2.64 22.69
C GLU A 484 11.20 3.62 23.66
N ALA A 485 10.44 4.56 24.24
CA ALA A 485 10.91 5.68 25.05
C ALA A 485 10.02 5.97 26.28
N ASP A 486 9.52 4.92 26.94
CA ASP A 486 8.70 5.03 28.16
C ASP A 486 9.48 5.42 29.44
N ASP A 487 10.81 5.60 29.38
CA ASP A 487 11.70 5.74 30.57
C ASP A 487 12.66 6.96 30.51
N VAL A 488 12.28 8.08 29.90
CA VAL A 488 12.97 9.37 30.10
C VAL A 488 11.97 10.51 30.32
N ASP A 489 11.58 10.71 31.57
CA ASP A 489 11.07 12.00 32.05
C ASP A 489 12.19 13.05 31.84
N ASP A 490 12.05 13.93 30.85
CA ASP A 490 12.34 15.39 30.91
C ASP A 490 12.32 16.05 29.50
N GLU A 491 11.71 17.24 29.41
CA GLU A 491 11.78 18.24 28.31
C GLU A 491 11.33 17.86 26.88
N GLU A 492 10.08 18.22 26.52
CA GLU A 492 9.55 18.51 25.16
C GLU A 492 10.24 17.82 23.96
N ASP A 493 10.34 16.48 23.98
CA ASP A 493 11.07 15.73 22.95
C ASP A 493 10.30 15.77 21.60
N PRO A 494 10.92 16.08 20.45
CA PRO A 494 10.28 16.08 19.12
C PRO A 494 9.93 14.66 18.59
N LEU A 495 9.40 13.80 19.45
CA LEU A 495 8.78 12.51 19.17
C LEU A 495 7.25 12.59 19.17
N ASP A 496 6.61 13.21 20.17
CA ASP A 496 5.15 13.34 20.25
C ASP A 496 4.56 13.98 18.99
N ASN A 497 5.20 15.07 18.54
CA ASN A 497 4.85 15.77 17.30
C ASN A 497 4.88 14.85 16.05
N LYS A 498 5.61 13.72 16.06
CA LYS A 498 5.76 12.83 14.89
C LYS A 498 4.74 11.68 14.88
N GLN A 499 4.26 11.22 16.03
CA GLN A 499 3.14 10.30 16.10
C GLN A 499 1.87 10.98 15.58
N VAL A 500 1.60 12.21 16.05
CA VAL A 500 0.52 13.08 15.56
C VAL A 500 0.63 13.28 14.04
N LEU A 501 1.82 13.59 13.54
CA LEU A 501 2.09 13.83 12.12
C LEU A 501 1.82 12.61 11.20
N LEU A 502 2.13 11.39 11.66
CA LEU A 502 1.96 10.16 10.88
C LEU A 502 0.55 9.54 11.00
N SER A 503 -0.10 9.70 12.16
CA SER A 503 -1.37 9.02 12.48
C SER A 503 -2.58 9.96 12.56
N GLU A 504 -2.38 11.29 12.56
CA GLU A 504 -3.46 12.29 12.49
C GLU A 504 -3.35 13.18 11.24
N ASP A 505 -2.22 13.86 11.02
CA ASP A 505 -2.07 14.81 9.90
C ASP A 505 -2.10 14.12 8.53
N ASP A 506 -1.27 13.09 8.32
CA ASP A 506 -1.24 12.32 7.07
C ASP A 506 -2.62 11.76 6.65
N PRO A 507 -3.34 11.00 7.51
CA PRO A 507 -4.68 10.53 7.15
C PRO A 507 -5.71 11.65 7.07
N GLY A 508 -5.55 12.76 7.82
CA GLY A 508 -6.39 13.95 7.70
C GLY A 508 -6.29 14.60 6.32
N GLN A 509 -5.06 14.83 5.84
CA GLN A 509 -4.80 15.37 4.50
C GLN A 509 -5.31 14.43 3.40
N LEU A 510 -5.09 13.11 3.53
CA LEU A 510 -5.59 12.13 2.56
C LEU A 510 -7.12 12.06 2.53
N GLN A 511 -7.80 12.20 3.69
CA GLN A 511 -9.26 12.27 3.76
C GLN A 511 -9.79 13.56 3.14
N GLU A 512 -9.14 14.71 3.35
CA GLU A 512 -9.52 15.97 2.70
C GLU A 512 -9.36 15.86 1.17
N ARG A 513 -8.26 15.27 0.70
CA ARG A 513 -8.02 15.01 -0.72
C ARG A 513 -9.06 14.05 -1.31
N LEU A 514 -9.45 12.99 -0.59
CA LEU A 514 -10.53 12.10 -1.00
C LEU A 514 -11.87 12.84 -1.12
N ASN A 515 -12.23 13.63 -0.11
CA ASN A 515 -13.46 14.43 -0.13
C ASN A 515 -13.46 15.38 -1.34
N ASN A 516 -12.38 16.13 -1.55
CA ASN A 516 -12.23 17.10 -2.66
C ASN A 516 -12.26 16.40 -4.04
N ALA A 517 -11.60 15.26 -4.19
CA ALA A 517 -11.61 14.47 -5.43
C ALA A 517 -13.02 13.90 -5.74
N LEU A 518 -13.72 13.39 -4.72
CA LEU A 518 -15.11 12.95 -4.84
C LEU A 518 -16.05 14.12 -5.18
N HIS A 519 -15.94 15.26 -4.50
CA HIS A 519 -16.74 16.45 -4.79
C HIS A 519 -16.58 16.91 -6.23
N LYS A 520 -15.35 16.96 -6.74
CA LYS A 520 -15.08 17.27 -8.14
C LYS A 520 -15.68 16.21 -9.09
N ALA A 521 -15.42 14.94 -8.84
CA ALA A 521 -15.90 13.86 -9.72
C ALA A 521 -17.44 13.78 -9.80
N TYR A 522 -18.15 13.99 -8.69
CA TYR A 522 -19.62 14.06 -8.68
C TYR A 522 -20.16 15.33 -9.33
N ALA A 523 -19.47 16.47 -9.20
CA ALA A 523 -19.82 17.69 -9.92
C ALA A 523 -19.64 17.54 -11.43
N ASP A 524 -18.50 16.99 -11.87
CA ASP A 524 -18.22 16.70 -13.29
C ASP A 524 -19.25 15.71 -13.86
N LEU A 525 -19.62 14.66 -13.11
CA LEU A 525 -20.69 13.73 -13.50
C LEU A 525 -22.05 14.43 -13.59
N GLN A 526 -22.38 15.30 -12.62
CA GLN A 526 -23.63 16.05 -12.63
C GLN A 526 -23.71 16.97 -13.86
N ASP A 527 -22.64 17.67 -14.18
CA ASP A 527 -22.53 18.51 -15.38
C ASP A 527 -22.70 17.70 -16.68
N VAL A 528 -22.10 16.51 -16.76
CA VAL A 528 -22.28 15.60 -17.89
C VAL A 528 -23.73 15.12 -18.00
N LEU A 529 -24.37 14.69 -16.90
CA LEU A 529 -25.76 14.26 -16.91
C LEU A 529 -26.75 15.39 -17.21
N ILE A 530 -26.46 16.63 -16.78
CA ILE A 530 -27.23 17.83 -17.14
C ILE A 530 -27.16 18.10 -18.64
N ARG A 531 -25.98 18.02 -19.25
CA ARG A 531 -25.80 18.17 -20.71
C ARG A 531 -26.37 17.03 -21.56
N LEU A 532 -26.81 15.94 -20.91
CA LEU A 532 -27.44 14.78 -21.56
C LEU A 532 -28.96 14.76 -21.40
N HIS A 533 -29.59 15.84 -20.90
CA HIS A 533 -31.05 15.93 -20.88
C HIS A 533 -31.57 15.91 -22.34
N PRO A 534 -32.60 15.09 -22.64
CA PRO A 534 -33.19 15.06 -23.98
C PRO A 534 -33.90 16.37 -24.27
N HIS A 535 -34.02 16.70 -25.56
CA HIS A 535 -34.85 17.80 -26.03
C HIS A 535 -36.30 17.32 -26.22
N ASN A 536 -37.26 18.24 -26.14
CA ASN A 536 -38.68 17.90 -26.29
C ASN A 536 -39.02 17.32 -27.67
N ASP A 537 -38.21 17.62 -28.69
CA ASP A 537 -38.37 17.14 -30.07
C ASP A 537 -37.77 15.72 -30.28
N ASP A 538 -37.06 15.15 -29.30
CA ASP A 538 -36.47 13.82 -29.42
C ASP A 538 -37.56 12.74 -29.34
N ALA A 539 -37.65 11.87 -30.35
CA ALA A 539 -38.71 10.85 -30.47
C ALA A 539 -38.80 9.84 -29.30
N ASN A 540 -37.79 9.78 -28.42
CA ASN A 540 -37.75 8.92 -27.23
C ASN A 540 -37.54 9.73 -25.92
N CYS A 541 -37.83 11.03 -25.92
CA CYS A 541 -37.53 11.96 -24.81
C CYS A 541 -38.04 11.46 -23.44
N GLY A 542 -39.26 10.90 -23.37
CA GLY A 542 -39.83 10.33 -22.14
C GLY A 542 -39.07 9.09 -21.62
N GLN A 543 -38.63 8.19 -22.52
CA GLN A 543 -37.89 6.98 -22.14
C GLN A 543 -36.45 7.31 -21.70
N GLN A 544 -35.81 8.27 -22.38
CA GLN A 544 -34.48 8.76 -22.00
C GLN A 544 -34.53 9.53 -20.67
N SER A 545 -35.57 10.32 -20.44
CA SER A 545 -35.80 11.03 -19.18
C SER A 545 -36.04 10.07 -18.02
N SER A 546 -36.84 9.02 -18.21
CA SER A 546 -37.08 8.01 -17.16
C SER A 546 -35.81 7.23 -16.80
N PHE A 547 -34.97 6.89 -17.79
CA PHE A 547 -33.66 6.29 -17.57
C PHE A 547 -32.72 7.20 -16.77
N LEU A 548 -32.66 8.50 -17.09
CA LEU A 548 -31.87 9.47 -16.32
C LEU A 548 -32.38 9.65 -14.88
N VAL A 549 -33.70 9.68 -14.65
CA VAL A 549 -34.29 9.70 -13.29
C VAL A 549 -33.90 8.45 -12.49
N ARG A 550 -33.88 7.27 -13.12
CA ARG A 550 -33.43 6.01 -12.49
C ARG A 550 -31.94 6.04 -12.15
N ILE A 551 -31.09 6.59 -13.01
CA ILE A 551 -29.65 6.80 -12.72
C ILE A 551 -29.48 7.74 -11.52
N TRP A 552 -30.15 8.90 -11.52
CA TRP A 552 -30.10 9.83 -10.39
C TRP A 552 -30.53 9.16 -9.08
N ARG A 553 -31.57 8.31 -9.11
CA ARG A 553 -32.02 7.56 -7.94
C ARG A 553 -30.96 6.57 -7.45
N GLU A 554 -30.38 5.75 -8.33
CA GLU A 554 -29.33 4.78 -7.96
C GLU A 554 -28.10 5.47 -7.36
N LEU A 555 -27.63 6.57 -7.98
CA LEU A 555 -26.49 7.35 -7.48
C LEU A 555 -26.76 7.92 -6.07
N ARG A 556 -27.93 8.54 -5.87
CA ARG A 556 -28.30 9.15 -4.57
C ARG A 556 -28.59 8.13 -3.47
N GLN A 557 -29.08 6.93 -3.81
CA GLN A 557 -29.32 5.85 -2.83
C GLN A 557 -28.02 5.23 -2.31
N ARG A 558 -26.93 5.31 -3.08
CA ARG A 558 -25.65 4.64 -2.78
C ARG A 558 -24.49 5.64 -2.88
N LEU A 559 -24.53 6.68 -2.05
CA LEU A 559 -23.42 7.64 -1.91
C LEU A 559 -22.33 7.09 -0.95
N PRO A 560 -21.02 7.29 -1.24
CA PRO A 560 -19.94 7.01 -0.30
C PRO A 560 -20.10 7.79 1.01
N LYS A 561 -19.62 7.23 2.13
CA LYS A 561 -19.67 7.89 3.44
C LYS A 561 -18.88 9.20 3.48
N SER A 562 -17.76 9.25 2.73
CA SER A 562 -16.94 10.46 2.58
C SER A 562 -17.63 11.60 1.80
N TYR A 563 -18.72 11.33 1.05
CA TYR A 563 -19.40 12.34 0.24
C TYR A 563 -20.61 12.94 0.98
N GLN A 564 -20.48 14.18 1.43
CA GLN A 564 -21.44 14.82 2.34
C GLN A 564 -22.57 15.61 1.65
N CYS A 565 -22.44 15.92 0.35
CA CYS A 565 -23.43 16.73 -0.38
C CYS A 565 -24.66 15.89 -0.79
N LYS A 566 -25.83 16.20 -0.23
CA LYS A 566 -27.09 15.49 -0.53
C LYS A 566 -27.85 16.07 -1.74
N ASP A 567 -27.34 17.16 -2.30
CA ASP A 567 -28.01 17.97 -3.31
C ASP A 567 -27.82 17.45 -4.75
N LEU A 568 -26.96 16.43 -4.91
CA LEU A 568 -26.68 15.74 -6.17
C LEU A 568 -27.98 15.46 -6.95
N GLY A 569 -28.14 16.09 -8.11
CA GLY A 569 -29.28 15.90 -9.01
C GLY A 569 -30.62 16.53 -8.59
N LEU A 570 -30.73 17.23 -7.45
CA LEU A 570 -32.00 17.81 -6.98
C LEU A 570 -32.63 18.80 -7.97
N ILE A 571 -31.82 19.54 -8.71
CA ILE A 571 -32.28 20.53 -9.71
C ILE A 571 -32.79 19.82 -10.99
N SER A 572 -32.16 18.71 -11.36
CA SER A 572 -32.42 17.98 -12.61
C SER A 572 -33.65 17.07 -12.54
N ILE A 573 -33.87 16.40 -11.38
CA ILE A 573 -34.96 15.42 -11.22
C ILE A 573 -36.34 16.03 -11.54
N PRO A 574 -36.74 17.23 -11.05
CA PRO A 574 -38.04 17.81 -11.36
C PRO A 574 -38.23 18.22 -12.83
N ALA A 575 -37.14 18.51 -13.55
CA ALA A 575 -37.19 18.83 -14.98
C ALA A 575 -37.40 17.56 -15.82
N LEU A 576 -36.63 16.50 -15.55
CA LEU A 576 -36.79 15.19 -16.19
C LEU A 576 -38.16 14.55 -15.87
N GLN A 577 -38.65 14.70 -14.63
CA GLN A 577 -39.99 14.24 -14.26
C GLN A 577 -41.10 14.94 -15.05
N ARG A 578 -40.97 16.24 -15.34
CA ARG A 578 -41.92 16.95 -16.21
C ARG A 578 -41.93 16.39 -17.63
N MET A 579 -40.76 16.16 -18.23
CA MET A 579 -40.66 15.53 -19.56
C MET A 579 -41.34 14.14 -19.61
N VAL A 580 -41.20 13.32 -18.56
CA VAL A 580 -41.89 12.03 -18.45
C VAL A 580 -43.41 12.20 -18.31
N ILE A 581 -43.87 13.18 -17.53
CA ILE A 581 -45.30 13.48 -17.35
C ILE A 581 -45.93 13.93 -18.68
N ASP A 582 -45.29 14.88 -19.37
CA ASP A 582 -45.80 15.46 -20.61
C ASP A 582 -45.94 14.39 -21.71
N GLU A 583 -44.91 13.54 -21.90
CA GLU A 583 -44.95 12.47 -22.89
C GLU A 583 -45.90 11.31 -22.49
N ALA A 584 -46.03 11.01 -21.19
CA ALA A 584 -47.02 10.04 -20.71
C ALA A 584 -48.46 10.52 -20.95
N LEU A 585 -48.72 11.83 -20.86
CA LEU A 585 -50.02 12.45 -21.13
C LEU A 585 -50.29 12.69 -22.62
N ARG A 586 -49.27 12.86 -23.47
CA ARG A 586 -49.42 13.16 -24.91
C ARG A 586 -50.35 12.17 -25.63
N THR A 587 -50.05 10.87 -25.58
CA THR A 587 -50.84 9.89 -26.35
C THR A 587 -52.26 9.66 -25.82
N PRO A 588 -52.54 9.64 -24.49
CA PRO A 588 -53.91 9.66 -23.98
C PRO A 588 -54.68 10.94 -24.35
N LEU A 589 -54.06 12.13 -24.29
CA LEU A 589 -54.71 13.40 -24.64
C LEU A 589 -55.02 13.51 -26.14
N GLU A 590 -54.12 13.04 -27.02
CA GLU A 590 -54.40 12.90 -28.45
C GLU A 590 -55.58 11.94 -28.72
N ARG A 591 -55.69 10.82 -28.01
CA ARG A 591 -56.84 9.92 -28.11
C ARG A 591 -58.11 10.59 -27.57
N CYS A 592 -57.99 11.32 -26.46
CA CYS A 592 -59.08 12.04 -25.83
C CYS A 592 -59.68 13.09 -26.77
N THR A 593 -58.86 14.00 -27.31
CA THR A 593 -59.27 15.00 -28.31
C THR A 593 -59.93 14.36 -29.53
N LYS A 594 -59.34 13.30 -30.10
CA LYS A 594 -59.91 12.56 -31.24
C LYS A 594 -61.27 11.90 -30.89
N ARG A 595 -61.44 11.34 -29.68
CA ARG A 595 -62.73 10.78 -29.20
C ARG A 595 -63.77 11.89 -28.92
N ILE A 596 -63.36 12.98 -28.30
CA ILE A 596 -64.16 14.17 -28.01
C ILE A 596 -64.66 14.83 -29.30
N ALA A 597 -63.84 14.90 -30.36
CA ALA A 597 -64.30 15.31 -31.68
C ALA A 597 -65.36 14.34 -32.23
N ARG A 598 -65.08 13.03 -32.24
CA ARG A 598 -65.97 11.98 -32.79
C ARG A 598 -67.31 11.83 -32.06
N THR A 599 -67.39 12.12 -30.76
CA THR A 599 -68.68 12.09 -30.02
C THR A 599 -69.68 13.12 -30.52
N SER A 600 -69.25 14.18 -31.23
CA SER A 600 -70.17 15.13 -31.86
C SER A 600 -70.96 14.57 -33.06
N LEU A 601 -70.50 13.47 -33.65
CA LEU A 601 -71.11 12.83 -34.82
C LEU A 601 -72.16 11.76 -34.45
N ARG A 602 -72.30 11.42 -33.17
CA ARG A 602 -73.30 10.45 -32.70
C ARG A 602 -74.52 11.20 -32.17
N LYS A 603 -75.68 10.96 -32.79
CA LYS A 603 -76.94 11.63 -32.42
C LYS A 603 -77.48 11.18 -31.05
N SER A 604 -77.42 9.88 -30.75
CA SER A 604 -77.96 9.30 -29.51
C SER A 604 -76.88 8.84 -28.51
N LEU A 605 -77.09 9.15 -27.23
CA LEU A 605 -76.36 8.58 -26.10
C LEU A 605 -76.91 7.20 -25.73
N ARG A 606 -76.11 6.15 -25.94
CA ARG A 606 -76.46 4.79 -25.49
C ARG A 606 -76.48 4.62 -23.97
N GLU A 607 -75.92 5.57 -23.24
CA GLU A 607 -75.72 5.54 -21.78
C GLU A 607 -76.96 6.01 -21.00
N ARG A 608 -77.94 6.68 -21.64
CA ARG A 608 -79.20 7.10 -20.99
C ARG A 608 -80.04 5.93 -20.47
N LEU A 609 -79.87 4.74 -21.04
CA LEU A 609 -80.50 3.49 -20.57
C LEU A 609 -80.00 3.01 -19.20
N LEU A 610 -78.97 3.65 -18.64
CA LEU A 610 -78.32 3.33 -17.35
C LEU A 610 -78.43 4.49 -16.35
N TRP A 611 -79.37 5.41 -16.58
CA TRP A 611 -79.67 6.49 -15.65
C TRP A 611 -80.73 6.02 -14.64
N GLU A 612 -80.63 6.48 -13.39
CA GLU A 612 -81.47 6.01 -12.29
C GLU A 612 -82.05 7.19 -11.49
N GLY A 613 -83.22 6.98 -10.89
CA GLY A 613 -83.90 7.93 -10.01
C GLY A 613 -84.93 8.84 -10.69
N ASP A 614 -85.60 9.64 -9.87
CA ASP A 614 -86.48 10.74 -10.29
C ASP A 614 -85.86 12.09 -9.86
N PRO A 615 -85.46 12.97 -10.80
CA PRO A 615 -85.35 12.74 -12.24
C PRO A 615 -84.26 11.73 -12.62
N GLU A 616 -84.31 11.17 -13.84
CA GLU A 616 -83.30 10.25 -14.38
C GLU A 616 -81.92 10.94 -14.40
N LEU A 617 -80.95 10.43 -13.63
CA LEU A 617 -79.59 10.98 -13.56
C LEU A 617 -78.53 9.90 -13.82
N PRO A 618 -77.36 10.27 -14.38
CA PRO A 618 -76.25 9.35 -14.57
C PRO A 618 -75.70 8.84 -13.23
N VAL A 619 -75.45 7.52 -13.18
CA VAL A 619 -74.75 6.83 -12.08
C VAL A 619 -73.35 6.36 -12.51
N LEU A 620 -73.07 6.37 -13.81
CA LEU A 620 -71.84 5.88 -14.42
C LEU A 620 -71.15 7.00 -15.22
N PRO A 621 -69.80 7.06 -15.21
CA PRO A 621 -69.05 7.89 -16.14
C PRO A 621 -69.20 7.30 -17.54
N SER A 622 -69.09 8.16 -18.55
CA SER A 622 -69.21 7.73 -19.93
C SER A 622 -68.05 6.82 -20.34
N ALA A 623 -68.30 5.96 -21.33
CA ALA A 623 -67.32 4.97 -21.78
C ALA A 623 -66.01 5.60 -22.28
N TRP A 624 -66.04 6.85 -22.76
CA TRP A 624 -64.83 7.56 -23.20
C TRP A 624 -64.02 8.12 -22.03
N THR A 625 -64.65 8.60 -20.95
CA THR A 625 -63.97 9.04 -19.72
C THR A 625 -63.26 7.88 -19.04
N TYR A 626 -63.96 6.74 -18.89
CA TYR A 626 -63.38 5.53 -18.31
C TYR A 626 -62.22 4.99 -19.15
N GLN A 627 -62.40 4.89 -20.49
CA GLN A 627 -61.31 4.50 -21.40
C GLN A 627 -60.13 5.48 -21.38
N PHE A 628 -60.38 6.79 -21.20
CA PHE A 628 -59.31 7.78 -21.10
C PHE A 628 -58.47 7.60 -19.83
N LEU A 629 -59.08 7.41 -18.66
CA LEU A 629 -58.32 7.09 -17.44
C LEU A 629 -57.55 5.77 -17.56
N LEU A 630 -58.11 4.78 -18.26
CA LEU A 630 -57.43 3.52 -18.56
C LEU A 630 -56.24 3.71 -19.52
N ASP A 631 -56.38 4.53 -20.57
CA ASP A 631 -55.29 4.91 -21.46
C ASP A 631 -54.17 5.65 -20.70
N VAL A 632 -54.52 6.56 -19.76
CA VAL A 632 -53.55 7.27 -18.91
C VAL A 632 -52.79 6.30 -18.00
N VAL A 633 -53.48 5.44 -17.25
CA VAL A 633 -52.83 4.48 -16.34
C VAL A 633 -52.01 3.44 -17.12
N SER A 634 -52.44 3.06 -18.33
CA SER A 634 -51.65 2.20 -19.22
C SER A 634 -50.35 2.89 -19.69
N SER A 635 -50.42 4.19 -20.03
CA SER A 635 -49.25 5.00 -20.40
C SER A 635 -48.30 5.19 -19.22
N MET A 636 -48.83 5.44 -18.01
CA MET A 636 -48.04 5.46 -16.76
C MET A 636 -47.33 4.11 -16.52
N GLY A 637 -48.05 3.00 -16.72
CA GLY A 637 -47.50 1.65 -16.61
C GLY A 637 -46.36 1.37 -17.60
N HIS A 638 -46.45 1.88 -18.83
CA HIS A 638 -45.43 1.71 -19.87
C HIS A 638 -44.07 2.33 -19.48
N TYR A 639 -44.08 3.48 -18.79
CA TYR A 639 -42.85 4.08 -18.28
C TYR A 639 -42.28 3.36 -17.05
N GLY A 640 -43.13 2.67 -16.28
CA GLY A 640 -42.79 1.89 -15.09
C GLY A 640 -43.39 2.48 -13.81
N SER A 641 -43.91 1.61 -12.94
CA SER A 641 -44.53 1.98 -11.67
C SER A 641 -43.56 2.69 -10.70
N ASP A 642 -42.26 2.44 -10.84
CA ASP A 642 -41.19 2.97 -9.99
C ASP A 642 -40.97 4.49 -10.10
N LEU A 643 -41.49 5.15 -11.13
CA LEU A 643 -41.32 6.59 -11.37
C LEU A 643 -42.39 7.43 -10.67
N TRP A 644 -43.56 6.84 -10.42
CA TRP A 644 -44.78 7.51 -9.98
C TRP A 644 -44.81 7.70 -8.46
N THR A 645 -43.83 8.45 -7.95
CA THR A 645 -43.86 8.98 -6.58
C THR A 645 -45.02 9.95 -6.38
N ALA A 646 -45.46 10.18 -5.13
CA ALA A 646 -46.55 11.11 -4.82
C ALA A 646 -46.40 12.52 -5.41
N GLN A 647 -45.15 13.01 -5.58
CA GLN A 647 -44.88 14.28 -6.24
C GLN A 647 -45.08 14.21 -7.76
N ALA A 648 -44.64 13.12 -8.40
CA ALA A 648 -44.81 12.88 -9.83
C ALA A 648 -46.29 12.64 -10.20
N THR A 649 -47.05 11.90 -9.38
CA THR A 649 -48.49 11.69 -9.59
C THR A 649 -49.29 12.97 -9.37
N ASN A 650 -48.96 13.79 -8.35
CA ASN A 650 -49.56 15.12 -8.20
C ASN A 650 -49.23 16.04 -9.39
N GLY A 651 -48.00 15.99 -9.91
CA GLY A 651 -47.61 16.70 -11.13
C GLY A 651 -48.43 16.26 -12.35
N LEU A 652 -48.60 14.95 -12.54
CA LEU A 652 -49.44 14.40 -13.61
C LEU A 652 -50.92 14.80 -13.45
N LYS A 653 -51.47 14.75 -12.24
CA LYS A 653 -52.85 15.22 -11.96
C LYS A 653 -53.04 16.69 -12.35
N ARG A 654 -52.08 17.58 -12.02
CA ARG A 654 -52.10 19.00 -12.43
C ARG A 654 -52.02 19.19 -13.95
N GLY A 655 -51.13 18.45 -14.63
CA GLY A 655 -51.03 18.46 -16.10
C GLY A 655 -52.29 17.94 -16.79
N LEU A 656 -52.95 16.94 -16.20
CA LEU A 656 -54.19 16.37 -16.71
C LEU A 656 -55.40 17.30 -16.50
N ILE A 657 -55.50 17.98 -15.35
CA ILE A 657 -56.52 19.03 -15.09
C ILE A 657 -56.45 20.13 -16.15
N THR A 658 -55.28 20.76 -16.31
CA THR A 658 -55.05 21.89 -17.23
C THR A 658 -55.26 21.49 -18.69
N SER A 659 -54.80 20.30 -19.08
CA SER A 659 -55.00 19.78 -20.44
C SER A 659 -56.48 19.52 -20.73
N ILE A 660 -57.22 18.86 -19.83
CA ILE A 660 -58.65 18.58 -20.04
C ILE A 660 -59.47 19.87 -20.06
N GLU A 661 -59.17 20.82 -19.18
CA GLU A 661 -59.78 22.15 -19.18
C GLU A 661 -59.66 22.81 -20.57
N SER A 662 -58.45 22.84 -21.14
CA SER A 662 -58.23 23.43 -22.47
C SER A 662 -59.02 22.72 -23.58
N ILE A 663 -59.08 21.38 -23.55
CA ILE A 663 -59.81 20.57 -24.54
C ILE A 663 -61.32 20.77 -24.43
N LEU A 664 -61.85 20.93 -23.22
CA LEU A 664 -63.28 21.16 -22.98
C LEU A 664 -63.69 22.61 -23.31
N ARG A 665 -62.87 23.61 -22.97
CA ARG A 665 -63.12 25.02 -23.33
C ARG A 665 -63.08 25.26 -24.83
N TRP A 666 -62.06 24.77 -25.53
CA TRP A 666 -61.98 24.80 -27.00
C TRP A 666 -63.27 24.27 -27.65
N ARG A 667 -63.88 23.23 -27.04
CA ARG A 667 -65.13 22.64 -27.51
C ARG A 667 -66.39 23.46 -27.17
N GLN A 668 -66.39 24.22 -26.06
CA GLN A 668 -67.47 25.17 -25.76
C GLN A 668 -67.42 26.35 -26.76
N GLU A 669 -66.24 26.91 -26.98
CA GLU A 669 -66.01 28.05 -27.90
C GLU A 669 -66.27 27.68 -29.38
N ALA A 670 -65.88 26.48 -29.81
CA ALA A 670 -66.20 25.98 -31.15
C ALA A 670 -67.72 25.85 -31.43
N LYS A 671 -68.55 25.81 -30.39
CA LYS A 671 -70.02 25.80 -30.53
C LYS A 671 -70.64 27.19 -30.52
N THR A 672 -70.09 28.15 -29.77
CA THR A 672 -70.60 29.53 -29.73
C THR A 672 -70.30 30.28 -31.04
N ASN A 673 -69.11 30.10 -31.61
CA ASN A 673 -68.76 30.71 -32.90
C ASN A 673 -69.45 30.04 -34.11
N GLY A 674 -69.97 28.82 -33.96
CA GLY A 674 -70.66 28.08 -35.02
C GLY A 674 -72.03 28.63 -35.44
N HIS A 675 -72.53 29.69 -34.80
CA HIS A 675 -73.81 30.36 -35.15
C HIS A 675 -73.62 31.71 -35.87
N ALA A 676 -72.38 32.12 -36.17
CA ALA A 676 -72.09 33.47 -36.65
C ALA A 676 -71.14 33.53 -37.87
N ASN A 677 -71.34 32.68 -38.89
CA ASN A 677 -71.26 33.16 -40.28
C ASN A 677 -71.76 32.12 -41.29
N GLY A 678 -72.59 32.60 -42.22
CA GLY A 678 -72.89 31.87 -43.45
C GLY A 678 -73.07 32.85 -44.59
N LYS A 679 -72.02 32.98 -45.44
CA LYS A 679 -72.07 33.15 -46.90
C LYS A 679 -70.69 33.48 -47.49
N ASP A 680 -70.50 32.98 -48.71
CA ASP A 680 -69.51 33.34 -49.75
C ASP A 680 -68.01 33.19 -49.40
N GLY A 681 -67.17 32.54 -50.20
CA GLY A 681 -67.41 31.80 -51.45
C GLY A 681 -66.10 31.21 -52.02
N ASP A 682 -66.23 30.23 -52.93
CA ASP A 682 -65.24 29.71 -53.90
C ASP A 682 -63.86 29.17 -53.41
N ALA A 683 -63.21 28.19 -54.04
CA ALA A 683 -63.59 27.11 -54.97
C ALA A 683 -62.41 26.10 -55.05
N GLU A 684 -62.53 25.06 -55.89
CA GLU A 684 -61.42 24.20 -56.39
C GLU A 684 -60.74 23.21 -55.39
N THR A 685 -60.52 21.92 -55.69
CA THR A 685 -61.04 21.05 -56.78
C THR A 685 -61.11 19.60 -56.28
N ARG A 686 -62.12 18.84 -56.73
CA ARG A 686 -62.16 17.37 -56.55
C ARG A 686 -61.37 16.69 -57.66
N VAL A 687 -60.53 15.71 -57.31
CA VAL A 687 -60.24 14.58 -58.21
C VAL A 687 -60.74 13.32 -57.52
N LEU A 688 -61.66 12.64 -58.20
CA LEU A 688 -62.06 11.26 -57.92
C LEU A 688 -61.24 10.37 -58.85
N GLU A 689 -60.72 9.27 -58.34
CA GLU A 689 -60.47 8.08 -59.16
C GLU A 689 -60.90 6.86 -58.34
N ASN A 690 -61.80 6.07 -58.92
CA ASN A 690 -62.30 4.82 -58.36
C ASN A 690 -61.47 3.64 -58.89
N ASP A 691 -61.54 2.54 -58.13
CA ASP A 691 -61.40 1.14 -58.52
C ASP A 691 -61.10 0.83 -60.00
N ASP A 692 -60.10 -0.03 -60.20
CA ASP A 692 -60.20 -1.08 -61.20
C ASP A 692 -59.78 -2.44 -60.62
N VAL A 693 -60.48 -3.49 -61.04
CA VAL A 693 -60.42 -4.86 -60.47
C VAL A 693 -59.74 -5.82 -61.43
N VAL A 694 -58.96 -6.78 -60.91
CA VAL A 694 -58.77 -8.18 -61.40
C VAL A 694 -57.77 -8.84 -60.43
N ASN A 695 -58.13 -9.80 -59.56
CA ASN A 695 -58.68 -11.16 -59.72
C ASN A 695 -57.60 -12.25 -59.99
N GLY A 696 -57.71 -13.40 -59.30
CA GLY A 696 -56.68 -14.44 -59.23
C GLY A 696 -56.66 -15.16 -57.86
N GLU A 697 -57.79 -15.67 -57.38
CA GLU A 697 -58.18 -17.11 -57.42
C GLU A 697 -57.78 -17.95 -56.17
N LYS A 698 -58.82 -18.44 -55.47
CA LYS A 698 -59.06 -19.85 -55.03
C LYS A 698 -58.10 -20.48 -53.99
N HIS A 699 -58.49 -21.35 -53.04
CA HIS A 699 -59.75 -21.89 -52.47
C HIS A 699 -59.50 -21.98 -50.91
N GLU A 700 -60.36 -22.40 -49.97
CA GLU A 700 -61.60 -23.19 -50.02
C GLU A 700 -62.56 -22.90 -48.81
N GLN A 701 -63.70 -23.61 -48.78
CA GLN A 701 -64.73 -23.86 -47.74
C GLN A 701 -64.37 -23.75 -46.23
N GLY A 702 -65.32 -23.44 -45.33
CA GLY A 702 -66.74 -23.08 -45.56
C GLY A 702 -67.59 -22.98 -44.28
N GLU A 703 -68.86 -22.59 -44.48
CA GLU A 703 -70.07 -22.77 -43.61
C GLU A 703 -70.06 -22.19 -42.16
N GLN A 704 -71.15 -21.61 -41.62
CA GLN A 704 -72.57 -21.69 -41.99
C GLN A 704 -73.34 -20.39 -41.63
N GLU A 705 -74.37 -20.03 -42.42
CA GLU A 705 -75.26 -18.88 -42.15
C GLU A 705 -76.40 -19.21 -41.17
N GLY A 706 -76.87 -18.18 -40.44
CA GLY A 706 -78.18 -18.17 -39.77
C GLY A 706 -79.01 -16.94 -40.17
N LYS A 707 -79.81 -17.05 -41.24
CA LYS A 707 -80.73 -16.00 -41.73
C LYS A 707 -81.88 -15.70 -40.76
N ILE A 708 -82.51 -14.53 -40.93
CA ILE A 708 -83.98 -14.24 -41.08
C ILE A 708 -84.26 -12.82 -40.54
N SER A 709 -85.07 -11.95 -41.17
CA SER A 709 -85.43 -11.77 -42.58
C SER A 709 -85.94 -10.32 -42.77
N SER A 710 -85.92 -9.83 -44.01
CA SER A 710 -86.46 -8.51 -44.38
C SER A 710 -87.84 -8.61 -45.03
N THR A 711 -88.81 -7.77 -44.64
CA THR A 711 -89.88 -7.16 -45.47
C THR A 711 -90.78 -6.31 -44.55
N LYS A 712 -91.46 -5.22 -44.96
CA LYS A 712 -91.89 -4.73 -46.29
C LYS A 712 -91.97 -3.19 -46.30
N LYS A 713 -91.96 -2.58 -47.51
CA LYS A 713 -92.17 -1.13 -47.74
C LYS A 713 -93.66 -0.75 -47.81
N ALA A 714 -93.98 0.51 -47.49
CA ALA A 714 -95.03 1.31 -48.14
C ALA A 714 -94.74 2.82 -47.95
N ASN A 715 -95.18 3.68 -48.89
CA ASN A 715 -94.82 5.10 -48.99
C ASN A 715 -95.94 6.07 -48.56
N GLY A 716 -95.56 7.33 -48.29
CA GLY A 716 -96.43 8.52 -48.27
C GLY A 716 -96.76 9.05 -46.87
N GLU A 717 -96.75 10.36 -46.57
CA GLU A 717 -96.42 11.58 -47.35
C GLU A 717 -95.77 12.64 -46.44
N LEU A 718 -95.31 13.76 -47.01
CA LEU A 718 -94.55 14.82 -46.32
C LEU A 718 -95.39 15.65 -45.33
N ALA A 719 -94.83 15.92 -44.15
CA ALA A 719 -95.17 17.09 -43.33
C ALA A 719 -93.90 17.64 -42.67
N ASN A 720 -93.62 18.93 -42.84
CA ASN A 720 -92.45 19.60 -42.25
C ASN A 720 -92.60 19.76 -40.73
N GLY A 721 -91.55 19.41 -39.99
CA GLY A 721 -91.38 19.76 -38.58
C GLY A 721 -89.96 19.46 -38.12
N GLU A 722 -89.26 20.47 -37.60
CA GLU A 722 -87.99 20.25 -36.89
C GLU A 722 -88.27 19.50 -35.58
N PRO A 723 -87.65 18.33 -35.32
CA PRO A 723 -88.00 17.51 -34.15
C PRO A 723 -87.40 18.07 -32.85
N ALA A 724 -88.20 18.03 -31.78
CA ALA A 724 -87.79 18.46 -30.44
C ALA A 724 -86.63 17.63 -29.86
N ASP A 725 -86.47 16.36 -30.30
CA ASP A 725 -85.42 15.42 -29.86
C ASP A 725 -84.03 16.05 -29.79
N HIS A 726 -83.64 16.82 -30.80
CA HIS A 726 -82.28 17.39 -30.89
C HIS A 726 -81.93 18.40 -29.79
N LYS A 727 -82.93 18.94 -29.06
CA LYS A 727 -82.69 19.80 -27.88
C LYS A 727 -82.56 18.98 -26.60
N GLU A 728 -83.26 17.86 -26.48
CA GLU A 728 -83.16 16.95 -25.34
C GLU A 728 -81.87 16.12 -25.41
N GLU A 729 -81.55 15.52 -26.55
CA GLU A 729 -80.28 14.82 -26.80
C GLU A 729 -79.06 15.71 -26.46
N GLN A 730 -79.16 17.03 -26.70
CA GLN A 730 -78.11 18.00 -26.37
C GLN A 730 -78.04 18.37 -24.88
N LYS A 731 -79.15 18.32 -24.14
CA LYS A 731 -79.16 18.47 -22.67
C LYS A 731 -78.58 17.22 -22.02
N ASP A 732 -78.97 16.04 -22.45
CA ASP A 732 -78.45 14.77 -21.92
C ASP A 732 -76.93 14.69 -22.09
N ASN A 733 -76.43 15.10 -23.27
CA ASN A 733 -75.01 15.23 -23.57
C ASN A 733 -74.25 16.25 -22.69
N ARG A 734 -74.92 17.17 -22.01
CA ARG A 734 -74.31 18.10 -21.04
C ARG A 734 -74.41 17.54 -19.62
N ILE A 735 -75.53 16.91 -19.25
CA ILE A 735 -75.72 16.25 -17.95
C ILE A 735 -74.69 15.11 -17.77
N GLN A 736 -74.50 14.25 -18.79
CA GLN A 736 -73.47 13.21 -18.76
C GLN A 736 -72.05 13.79 -18.63
N ARG A 737 -71.76 14.95 -19.25
CA ARG A 737 -70.46 15.63 -19.11
C ARG A 737 -70.25 16.23 -17.73
N LEU A 738 -71.30 16.74 -17.10
CA LEU A 738 -71.23 17.25 -15.73
C LEU A 738 -70.87 16.10 -14.77
N PHE A 739 -71.46 14.92 -14.95
CA PHE A 739 -71.07 13.71 -14.23
C PHE A 739 -69.62 13.29 -14.53
N ASP A 740 -69.20 13.28 -15.80
CA ASP A 740 -67.82 13.00 -16.20
C ASP A 740 -66.82 13.97 -15.54
N ILE A 741 -67.16 15.25 -15.41
CA ILE A 741 -66.34 16.26 -14.73
C ILE A 741 -66.26 15.99 -13.22
N PHE A 742 -67.37 15.66 -12.54
CA PHE A 742 -67.32 15.25 -11.13
C PHE A 742 -66.40 14.04 -10.92
N TYR A 743 -66.55 13.00 -11.74
CA TYR A 743 -65.71 11.80 -11.68
C TYR A 743 -64.22 12.11 -11.95
N LEU A 744 -63.92 13.00 -12.91
CA LEU A 744 -62.55 13.45 -13.18
C LEU A 744 -61.97 14.33 -12.05
N ILE A 745 -62.78 15.16 -11.38
CA ILE A 745 -62.35 15.95 -10.21
C ILE A 745 -61.94 15.02 -9.07
N ASP A 746 -62.73 13.98 -8.76
CA ASP A 746 -62.38 13.01 -7.72
C ASP A 746 -61.14 12.17 -8.11
N ALA A 747 -61.00 11.79 -9.38
CA ALA A 747 -59.83 11.08 -9.91
C ALA A 747 -58.54 11.93 -9.92
N THR A 748 -58.65 13.25 -10.03
CA THR A 748 -57.53 14.20 -10.07
C THR A 748 -57.30 14.94 -8.76
N ALA A 749 -58.01 14.58 -7.69
CA ALA A 749 -57.89 15.24 -6.40
C ALA A 749 -56.43 15.25 -5.89
N VAL A 750 -55.89 16.46 -5.69
CA VAL A 750 -54.58 16.74 -5.09
C VAL A 750 -54.82 17.51 -3.79
N LYS A 751 -54.31 17.01 -2.66
CA LYS A 751 -54.55 17.57 -1.32
C LYS A 751 -54.01 19.00 -1.11
N GLU A 752 -53.14 19.45 -2.02
CA GLU A 752 -52.44 20.74 -1.99
C GLU A 752 -52.92 21.71 -3.09
N LEU A 753 -54.01 21.40 -3.80
CA LEU A 753 -54.60 22.36 -4.75
C LEU A 753 -55.66 23.19 -4.06
N ASP A 754 -55.51 24.52 -4.09
CA ASP A 754 -56.58 25.42 -3.70
C ASP A 754 -57.75 25.29 -4.67
N ARG A 755 -58.96 25.44 -4.14
CA ARG A 755 -60.21 25.24 -4.90
C ARG A 755 -60.37 26.21 -6.07
N ALA A 756 -59.67 27.35 -6.03
CA ALA A 756 -59.63 28.37 -7.07
C ALA A 756 -58.69 28.01 -8.25
N ASP A 757 -57.66 27.20 -8.01
CA ASP A 757 -56.65 26.84 -9.03
C ASP A 757 -57.06 25.61 -9.87
N ASN A 758 -58.18 24.97 -9.53
CA ASN A 758 -58.69 23.82 -10.26
C ASN A 758 -59.64 24.24 -11.39
N GLY A 759 -59.11 24.36 -12.61
CA GLY A 759 -59.87 24.72 -13.80
C GLY A 759 -61.09 23.84 -14.09
N LEU A 760 -61.08 22.56 -13.68
CA LEU A 760 -62.26 21.68 -13.81
C LEU A 760 -63.42 22.12 -12.90
N ILE A 761 -63.15 22.74 -11.75
CA ILE A 761 -64.19 23.28 -10.86
C ILE A 761 -64.82 24.53 -11.52
N SER A 762 -64.03 25.40 -12.14
CA SER A 762 -64.59 26.54 -12.90
C SER A 762 -65.50 26.09 -14.06
N LEU A 763 -65.14 24.99 -14.73
CA LEU A 763 -65.95 24.38 -15.78
C LEU A 763 -67.22 23.71 -15.24
N GLN A 764 -67.11 23.01 -14.11
CA GLN A 764 -68.24 22.43 -13.39
C GLN A 764 -69.27 23.52 -13.04
N ASP A 765 -68.81 24.63 -12.43
CA ASP A 765 -69.69 25.73 -12.00
C ASP A 765 -70.37 26.40 -13.20
N SER A 766 -69.62 26.68 -14.29
CA SER A 766 -70.20 27.20 -15.54
C SER A 766 -71.27 26.29 -16.15
N LEU A 767 -71.11 24.97 -16.06
CA LEU A 767 -72.06 23.99 -16.59
C LEU A 767 -73.29 23.81 -15.69
N ILE A 768 -73.16 24.02 -14.38
CA ILE A 768 -74.29 24.03 -13.44
C ILE A 768 -75.16 25.27 -13.71
N GLU A 769 -74.56 26.44 -13.91
CA GLU A 769 -75.26 27.67 -14.30
C GLU A 769 -75.98 27.52 -15.65
N ASP A 770 -75.29 26.98 -16.67
CA ASP A 770 -75.84 26.71 -18.02
C ASP A 770 -77.01 25.72 -18.05
N LEU A 771 -77.05 24.77 -17.10
CA LEU A 771 -78.05 23.70 -17.07
C LEU A 771 -79.26 24.00 -16.18
N ALA A 772 -79.16 24.98 -15.27
CA ALA A 772 -80.22 25.37 -14.33
C ALA A 772 -80.82 24.18 -13.54
N LEU A 773 -79.96 23.23 -13.15
CA LEU A 773 -80.33 22.05 -12.36
C LEU A 773 -80.61 22.43 -10.90
N ASP A 774 -81.47 21.67 -10.24
CA ASP A 774 -81.71 21.83 -8.81
C ASP A 774 -80.51 21.35 -7.97
N THR A 775 -80.30 21.97 -6.81
CA THR A 775 -79.15 21.70 -5.95
C THR A 775 -79.12 20.25 -5.45
N GLN A 776 -80.27 19.61 -5.27
CA GLN A 776 -80.34 18.21 -4.82
C GLN A 776 -79.87 17.24 -5.91
N SER A 777 -80.27 17.44 -7.17
CA SER A 777 -79.77 16.64 -8.30
C SER A 777 -78.25 16.79 -8.50
N VAL A 778 -77.71 18.00 -8.30
CA VAL A 778 -76.26 18.25 -8.37
C VAL A 778 -75.51 17.53 -7.23
N GLU A 779 -76.01 17.60 -6.00
CA GLU A 779 -75.43 16.86 -4.87
C GLU A 779 -75.54 15.33 -5.03
N ARG A 780 -76.66 14.83 -5.57
CA ARG A 780 -76.82 13.40 -5.90
C ARG A 780 -75.81 12.93 -6.94
N MET A 781 -75.68 13.63 -8.07
CA MET A 781 -74.69 13.30 -9.11
C MET A 781 -73.26 13.29 -8.57
N LYS A 782 -72.89 14.30 -7.78
CA LYS A 782 -71.58 14.37 -7.14
C LYS A 782 -71.34 13.20 -6.18
N THR A 783 -72.33 12.84 -5.36
CA THR A 783 -72.22 11.71 -4.43
C THR A 783 -72.09 10.37 -5.17
N ASN A 784 -72.86 10.18 -6.23
CA ASN A 784 -72.79 9.01 -7.09
C ASN A 784 -71.41 8.88 -7.79
N ALA A 785 -70.87 9.99 -8.32
CA ALA A 785 -69.53 10.02 -8.90
C ALA A 785 -68.43 9.66 -7.87
N GLN A 786 -68.54 10.20 -6.64
CA GLN A 786 -67.63 9.89 -5.53
C GLN A 786 -67.69 8.43 -5.09
N GLU A 787 -68.87 7.83 -5.01
CA GLU A 787 -69.01 6.41 -4.73
C GLU A 787 -68.47 5.55 -5.86
N TYR A 788 -68.72 5.91 -7.12
CA TYR A 788 -68.22 5.16 -8.25
C TYR A 788 -66.69 5.22 -8.36
N TRP A 789 -66.09 6.40 -8.09
CA TRP A 789 -64.62 6.52 -7.98
C TRP A 789 -64.05 5.66 -6.84
N LYS A 790 -64.67 5.66 -5.64
CA LYS A 790 -64.23 4.77 -4.54
C LYS A 790 -64.26 3.29 -4.93
N ARG A 791 -65.26 2.87 -5.72
CA ARG A 791 -65.38 1.48 -6.22
C ARG A 791 -64.36 1.15 -7.33
N THR A 792 -63.97 2.14 -8.15
CA THR A 792 -63.09 1.93 -9.32
C THR A 792 -61.63 2.31 -9.11
N SER A 793 -61.28 3.06 -8.06
CA SER A 793 -59.93 3.61 -7.81
C SER A 793 -58.82 2.56 -7.82
N LEU A 794 -59.07 1.34 -7.32
CA LEU A 794 -58.10 0.24 -7.35
C LEU A 794 -57.71 -0.21 -8.78
N LEU A 795 -58.59 -0.03 -9.76
CA LEU A 795 -58.27 -0.29 -11.17
C LEU A 795 -57.33 0.78 -11.76
N PHE A 796 -57.25 1.93 -11.10
CA PHE A 796 -56.40 3.07 -11.46
C PHE A 796 -55.30 3.30 -10.40
N ALA A 797 -54.75 2.23 -9.81
CA ALA A 797 -53.87 2.30 -8.65
C ALA A 797 -52.60 3.17 -8.78
N LEU A 798 -52.13 3.49 -9.99
CA LEU A 798 -51.03 4.45 -10.20
C LEU A 798 -51.48 5.92 -10.11
N LEU A 799 -52.77 6.18 -10.27
CA LEU A 799 -53.41 7.49 -10.23
C LEU A 799 -54.14 7.76 -8.90
N ALA A 800 -54.59 6.72 -8.19
CA ALA A 800 -55.35 6.83 -6.93
C ALA A 800 -54.64 7.65 -5.85
#